data_AF-A0AAD2DPX5-F1
#
_entry.id   AF-A0AAD2DPX5-F1
#
_cell.length_a   1.000
_cell.length_b   1.000
_cell.length_c   1.000
_cell.angle_alpha   90.00
_cell.angle_beta   90.00
_cell.angle_gamma   90.00
#
_symmetry.space_group_name_H-M   'P 1'
#
loop_
_entity.id
_entity.type
_entity.pdbx_description
1 polymer ?
#
loop_
_entity_poly.entity_id
_entity_poly.type
_entity_poly.pdbx_seq_one_letter_code
_entity_poly.pdbx_strand_id
1 'polypeptide(L)'
;MCRSLQFLVNSWIGVRLVSAGHQSLQLRICRKQGLGTYSGDIVFASKLTDSEAKWLLETAQSFYLNDVGKLSLSSLTNTYCKAMAETSDDAKDIEKLYEYGERLNEAKDKSQNAEDYENIIKTAKSSSVKARQLAAQLIPRFFKYFPGLSVNAVDAHLDLCEAEELGIRVQAIRGLPLFCKDTPEHLSKIVDILAQLLTAEENVERDAVHKALLSLLRQDVKASLTALFKHIESVDEQIVDENLRERTLIFIRDKVFPLKAELLKPSDQMERHITDLIKKSLQDVTGAEFKMFMDFLKNLNIFGEKAPPERVQELIEIIEGQADLDAQFNVTDGDHIDRLISCLFMAVPFFERGASNSKFFNYVNKHIFLVFDELPEERRVDLLKNIAESSPYTSPQDSRQILPCVVLLLKKYMPRRKAGEEMNFTYVECLLYTFHHLSHKAPNATNSLCGFKIVTGQPSDRLGEDFSEQYKDFTERLNCVEELARATMKKLTQGMAEHNKALAAASSDEAKDRIKMQKQNTTTGLRTCNNILAMTQPLHSKSPSFIGDKKVNLSWKETVKPSTTSTPTVGGKRPVDSLNGAGNSTLKKGRGAGNMQNQYANRAFESLSYGGRSGSRGTGRARSRGGRGRGRGRGRSYR
;
A
#
# COMPACT_ATOMS: atom_id res chain seq x y z
N MET A 1 22.00 55.97 28.97
CA MET A 1 20.71 55.72 28.29
C MET A 1 19.80 54.94 29.22
N CYS A 2 18.89 55.61 29.94
CA CYS A 2 17.84 54.96 30.72
C CYS A 2 16.75 54.45 29.77
N ARG A 3 16.54 53.14 29.66
CA ARG A 3 15.38 52.58 28.97
C ARG A 3 14.30 52.24 30.01
N SER A 4 13.29 53.10 30.13
CA SER A 4 12.03 52.72 30.79
C SER A 4 11.18 51.97 29.77
N LEU A 5 11.04 50.66 29.94
CA LEU A 5 9.99 49.88 29.25
C LEU A 5 8.72 50.00 30.08
N GLN A 6 7.70 50.62 29.50
CA GLN A 6 6.40 50.84 30.14
C GLN A 6 5.35 50.14 29.28
N PHE A 7 4.85 48.99 29.75
CA PHE A 7 3.73 48.30 29.13
C PHE A 7 2.45 48.65 29.89
N LEU A 8 1.53 49.33 29.21
CA LEU A 8 0.18 49.59 29.70
C LEU A 8 -0.70 48.41 29.27
N VAL A 9 -1.08 47.56 30.22
CA VAL A 9 -2.09 46.53 29.99
C VAL A 9 -3.40 47.02 30.59
N ASN A 10 -4.37 47.36 29.73
CA ASN A 10 -5.75 47.71 30.05
C ASN A 10 -5.96 48.58 31.31
N SER A 11 -5.71 49.89 31.15
CA SER A 11 -6.20 51.06 31.91
C SER A 11 -6.14 51.09 33.46
N TRP A 12 -5.73 50.03 34.17
CA TRP A 12 -5.85 49.96 35.64
C TRP A 12 -4.61 49.43 36.38
N ILE A 13 -3.58 48.94 35.68
CA ILE A 13 -2.30 48.52 36.28
C ILE A 13 -1.12 49.00 35.43
N GLY A 14 -0.12 49.60 36.09
CA GLY A 14 1.15 50.00 35.48
C GLY A 14 2.32 49.28 36.14
N VAL A 15 3.09 48.52 35.35
CA VAL A 15 4.36 47.92 35.81
C VAL A 15 5.50 48.72 35.20
N ARG A 16 6.41 49.22 36.04
CA ARG A 16 7.54 50.04 35.60
C ARG A 16 8.85 49.52 36.19
N LEU A 17 9.79 49.21 35.32
CA LEU A 17 11.19 48.99 35.68
C LEU A 17 11.90 50.34 35.83
N VAL A 18 12.42 50.59 37.02
CA VAL A 18 13.17 51.79 37.37
C VAL A 18 14.60 51.35 37.70
N SER A 19 15.57 51.86 36.95
CA SER A 19 16.99 51.66 37.26
C SER A 19 17.37 52.61 38.40
N ALA A 20 17.80 52.06 39.55
CA ALA A 20 18.25 52.84 40.71
C ALA A 20 19.75 52.65 40.89
N GLY A 21 20.55 53.39 40.13
CA GLY A 21 22.01 53.42 40.27
C GLY A 21 22.71 52.08 40.01
N HIS A 22 24.04 52.07 40.10
CA HIS A 22 24.93 51.10 39.43
C HIS A 22 24.78 49.60 39.80
N GLN A 23 23.93 49.19 40.75
CA GLN A 23 23.83 47.78 41.19
C GLN A 23 22.42 47.25 41.51
N SER A 24 21.31 47.98 41.30
CA SER A 24 19.96 47.42 41.58
C SER A 24 18.88 47.85 40.58
N LEU A 25 17.94 46.93 40.31
CA LEU A 25 16.75 47.16 39.48
C LEU A 25 15.50 47.14 40.37
N GLN A 26 14.68 48.19 40.28
CA GLN A 26 13.40 48.28 40.99
C GLN A 26 12.24 47.99 40.04
N LEU A 27 11.37 47.05 40.39
CA LEU A 27 10.14 46.75 39.67
C LEU A 27 8.97 47.24 40.52
N ARG A 28 8.33 48.32 40.06
CA ARG A 28 7.19 48.95 40.73
C ARG A 28 5.90 48.47 40.09
N ILE A 29 5.02 47.87 40.89
CA ILE A 29 3.68 47.44 40.47
C ILE A 29 2.67 48.36 41.13
N CYS A 30 1.93 49.11 40.31
CA CYS A 30 0.86 50.00 40.78
C CYS A 30 -0.50 49.47 40.35
N ARG A 31 -1.39 49.23 41.33
CA ARG A 31 -2.81 48.89 41.08
C ARG A 31 -3.70 50.02 41.56
N LYS A 32 -4.64 50.44 40.71
CA LYS A 32 -5.75 51.30 41.13
C LYS A 32 -6.94 50.42 41.50
N GLN A 33 -7.42 50.51 42.73
CA GLN A 33 -8.60 49.75 43.19
C GLN A 33 -9.57 50.77 43.80
N GLY A 34 -10.65 51.08 43.08
CA GLY A 34 -11.52 52.21 43.40
C GLY A 34 -10.77 53.55 43.33
N LEU A 35 -10.90 54.38 44.36
CA LEU A 35 -10.24 55.69 44.49
C LEU A 35 -8.80 55.60 45.07
N GLY A 36 -8.36 54.42 45.52
CA GLY A 36 -7.03 54.20 46.10
C GLY A 36 -6.01 53.67 45.09
N THR A 37 -4.76 54.13 45.21
CA THR A 37 -3.62 53.60 44.44
C THR A 37 -2.70 52.85 45.40
N TYR A 38 -2.49 51.55 45.17
CA TYR A 38 -1.57 50.72 45.94
C TYR A 38 -0.31 50.47 45.10
N SER A 39 0.87 50.78 45.64
CA SER A 39 2.16 50.57 44.99
C SER A 39 3.09 49.73 45.86
N GLY A 40 3.68 48.69 45.29
CA GLY A 40 4.75 47.91 45.91
C GLY A 40 6.02 47.96 45.05
N ASP A 41 7.18 48.08 45.69
CA ASP A 41 8.49 48.11 45.05
C ASP A 41 9.25 46.80 45.32
N ILE A 42 9.71 46.14 44.25
CA ILE A 42 10.60 44.98 44.33
C ILE A 42 12.01 45.44 43.94
N VAL A 43 12.98 45.31 44.85
CA VAL A 43 14.39 45.64 44.59
C VAL A 43 15.14 44.35 44.32
N PHE A 44 15.70 44.20 43.12
CA PHE A 44 16.59 43.10 42.78
C PHE A 44 18.03 43.47 43.10
N ALA A 45 18.74 42.57 43.81
CA ALA A 45 20.12 42.77 44.26
C ALA A 45 21.17 42.62 43.13
N SER A 46 20.76 42.26 41.92
CA SER A 46 21.63 42.09 40.74
C SER A 46 20.96 42.61 39.46
N LYS A 47 21.77 42.86 38.42
CA LYS A 47 21.28 43.31 37.11
C LYS A 47 20.59 42.16 36.38
N LEU A 48 19.34 42.38 35.97
CA LEU A 48 18.56 41.46 35.13
C LEU A 48 18.98 41.62 33.66
N THR A 49 19.08 40.52 32.92
CA THR A 49 19.16 40.55 31.46
C THR A 49 17.81 40.94 30.85
N ASP A 50 17.79 41.46 29.62
CA ASP A 50 16.54 41.86 28.94
C ASP A 50 15.55 40.69 28.79
N SER A 51 16.08 39.46 28.63
CA SER A 51 15.31 38.21 28.62
C SER A 51 14.69 37.88 29.99
N GLU A 52 15.45 38.06 31.08
CA GLU A 52 14.96 37.84 32.45
C GLU A 52 13.90 38.86 32.85
N ALA A 53 14.10 40.13 32.49
CA ALA A 53 13.14 41.20 32.74
C ALA A 53 11.81 40.95 31.99
N LYS A 54 11.88 40.45 30.75
CA LYS A 54 10.70 40.09 29.97
C LYS A 54 9.95 38.89 30.56
N TRP A 55 10.66 37.84 30.96
CA TRP A 55 10.05 36.66 31.59
C TRP A 55 9.37 36.99 32.92
N LEU A 56 10.01 37.82 33.76
CA LEU A 56 9.42 38.30 35.02
C LEU A 56 8.12 39.07 34.79
N LEU A 57 8.07 39.92 33.77
CA LEU A 57 6.87 40.67 33.39
C LEU A 57 5.75 39.76 32.89
N GLU A 58 6.06 38.79 32.03
CA GLU A 58 5.08 37.84 31.49
C GLU A 58 4.55 36.88 32.57
N THR A 59 5.40 36.47 33.51
CA THR A 59 5.02 35.60 34.64
C THR A 59 4.18 36.35 35.66
N ALA A 60 4.54 37.59 36.01
CA ALA A 60 3.70 38.43 36.87
C ALA A 60 2.32 38.68 36.25
N GLN A 61 2.24 38.78 34.92
CA GLN A 61 1.00 38.94 34.17
C GLN A 61 0.14 37.67 34.17
N SER A 62 0.72 36.47 34.04
CA SER A 62 -0.06 35.21 34.01
C SER A 62 -0.64 34.84 35.38
N PHE A 63 0.10 35.08 36.47
CA PHE A 63 -0.39 34.80 37.83
C PHE A 63 -1.51 35.75 38.27
N TYR A 64 -1.55 36.98 37.77
CA TYR A 64 -2.58 37.96 38.12
C TYR A 64 -3.91 37.73 37.38
N LEU A 65 -3.87 37.10 36.19
CA LEU A 65 -5.08 36.75 35.43
C LEU A 65 -5.84 35.56 36.03
N ASN A 66 -5.21 34.78 36.92
CA ASN A 66 -5.81 33.61 37.59
C ASN A 66 -6.42 33.91 38.98
N ASP A 67 -6.66 35.18 39.32
CA ASP A 67 -7.43 35.65 40.48
C ASP A 67 -7.04 35.07 41.85
N VAL A 68 -5.76 34.73 42.05
CA VAL A 68 -5.24 34.32 43.37
C VAL A 68 -4.98 35.58 44.21
N GLY A 69 -6.00 35.99 44.95
CA GLY A 69 -6.09 37.26 45.68
C GLY A 69 -5.10 37.54 46.83
N LYS A 70 -3.91 36.92 46.89
CA LYS A 70 -2.81 37.29 47.80
C LYS A 70 -1.50 36.61 47.36
N LEU A 71 -0.75 37.26 46.48
CA LEU A 71 0.64 36.88 46.19
C LEU A 71 1.54 37.45 47.30
N SER A 72 2.20 36.60 48.09
CA SER A 72 3.31 37.06 48.93
C SER A 72 4.53 37.31 48.05
N LEU A 73 5.22 38.44 48.27
CA LEU A 73 6.48 38.77 47.58
C LEU A 73 7.51 37.63 47.65
N SER A 74 7.49 36.85 48.74
CA SER A 74 8.34 35.67 48.94
C SER A 74 8.06 34.54 47.94
N SER A 75 6.81 34.36 47.51
CA SER A 75 6.47 33.30 46.56
C SER A 75 7.00 33.61 45.17
N LEU A 76 6.83 34.84 44.68
CA LEU A 76 7.34 35.27 43.36
C LEU A 76 8.87 35.27 43.31
N THR A 77 9.52 35.74 44.36
CA THR A 77 10.99 35.70 44.46
C THR A 77 11.52 34.28 44.55
N ASN A 78 10.88 33.39 45.31
CA ASN A 78 11.28 31.98 45.34
C ASN A 78 11.07 31.29 43.99
N THR A 79 9.96 31.54 43.28
CA THR A 79 9.74 30.99 41.94
C THR A 79 10.75 31.52 40.93
N TYR A 80 11.07 32.82 40.98
CA TYR A 80 12.10 33.42 40.12
C TYR A 80 13.51 32.89 40.46
N CYS A 81 13.90 32.87 41.72
CA CYS A 81 15.18 32.33 42.15
C CYS A 81 15.31 30.84 41.81
N LYS A 82 14.23 30.08 41.91
CA LYS A 82 14.18 28.66 41.51
C LYS A 82 14.34 28.51 39.99
N ALA A 83 13.61 29.28 39.18
CA ALA A 83 13.75 29.27 37.72
C ALA A 83 15.15 29.72 37.25
N MET A 84 15.73 30.72 37.92
CA MET A 84 17.09 31.19 37.65
C MET A 84 18.17 30.19 38.09
N ALA A 85 17.94 29.46 39.19
CA ALA A 85 18.82 28.39 39.62
C ALA A 85 18.74 27.19 38.66
N GLU A 86 17.54 26.78 38.25
CA GLU A 86 17.32 25.70 37.27
C GLU A 86 17.96 26.03 35.92
N THR A 87 17.79 27.26 35.40
CA THR A 87 18.45 27.69 34.16
C THR A 87 19.97 27.82 34.28
N SER A 88 20.49 28.17 35.46
CA SER A 88 21.94 28.20 35.71
C SER A 88 22.56 26.81 35.82
N ASP A 89 21.83 25.81 36.34
CA ASP A 89 22.31 24.44 36.45
C ASP A 89 22.25 23.73 35.10
N ASP A 90 21.17 23.94 34.35
CA ASP A 90 21.02 23.50 32.96
C ASP A 90 22.19 23.95 32.07
N ALA A 91 22.63 25.21 32.21
CA ALA A 91 23.75 25.74 31.43
C ALA A 91 25.08 25.03 31.75
N LYS A 92 25.31 24.70 33.03
CA LYS A 92 26.53 24.00 33.47
C LYS A 92 26.57 22.56 33.00
N ASP A 93 25.43 21.86 33.03
CA ASP A 93 25.32 20.49 32.53
C ASP A 93 25.64 20.42 31.03
N ILE A 94 25.14 21.39 30.25
CA ILE A 94 25.39 21.48 28.81
C ILE A 94 26.87 21.78 28.52
N GLU A 95 27.47 22.74 29.24
CA GLU A 95 28.88 23.10 29.08
C GLU A 95 29.80 21.90 29.35
N LYS A 96 29.57 21.19 30.47
CA LYS A 96 30.31 19.96 30.79
C LYS A 96 30.16 18.88 29.73
N LEU A 97 28.97 18.69 29.17
CA LEU A 97 28.77 17.72 28.07
C LEU A 97 29.58 18.08 26.82
N TYR A 98 29.70 19.37 26.49
CA TYR A 98 30.57 19.81 25.40
C TYR A 98 32.04 19.52 25.73
N GLU A 99 32.50 19.83 26.95
CA GLU A 99 33.86 19.52 27.39
C GLU A 99 34.17 18.02 27.30
N TYR A 100 33.29 17.16 27.84
CA TYR A 100 33.44 15.70 27.75
C TYR A 100 33.49 15.24 26.28
N GLY A 101 32.60 15.78 25.44
CA GLY A 101 32.55 15.46 24.02
C GLY A 101 33.81 15.92 23.25
N GLU A 102 34.36 17.08 23.57
CA GLU A 102 35.60 17.60 22.99
C GLU A 102 36.80 16.76 23.41
N ARG A 103 36.96 16.49 24.71
CA ARG A 103 38.04 15.62 25.22
C ARG A 103 38.02 14.24 24.57
N LEU A 104 36.83 13.65 24.42
CA LEU A 104 36.68 12.37 23.70
C LEU A 104 36.99 12.49 22.21
N ASN A 105 36.65 13.60 21.55
CA ASN A 105 36.99 13.77 20.13
C ASN A 105 38.49 13.91 19.91
N GLU A 106 39.16 14.73 20.72
CA GLU A 106 40.58 15.06 20.62
C GLU A 106 41.51 13.93 21.09
N ALA A 107 41.01 13.03 21.95
CA ALA A 107 41.77 11.88 22.41
C ALA A 107 42.22 10.97 21.26
N LYS A 108 43.54 10.68 21.23
CA LYS A 108 44.15 9.72 20.30
C LYS A 108 43.61 8.32 20.53
N ASP A 109 43.60 7.89 21.78
CA ASP A 109 42.92 6.68 22.24
C ASP A 109 41.75 7.08 23.14
N LYS A 110 40.54 6.89 22.61
CA LYS A 110 39.30 7.27 23.29
C LYS A 110 39.00 6.38 24.48
N SER A 111 39.46 5.13 24.47
CA SER A 111 39.16 4.15 25.51
C SER A 111 39.72 4.56 26.89
N GLN A 112 40.74 5.42 26.92
CA GLN A 112 41.34 5.93 28.15
C GLN A 112 40.46 6.94 28.90
N ASN A 113 39.46 7.54 28.24
CA ASN A 113 38.59 8.55 28.82
C ASN A 113 37.23 7.96 29.22
N ALA A 114 37.24 6.81 29.89
CA ALA A 114 36.02 6.08 30.28
C ALA A 114 35.13 6.91 31.23
N GLU A 115 35.73 7.69 32.13
CA GLU A 115 35.00 8.56 33.07
C GLU A 115 34.19 9.64 32.34
N ASP A 116 34.77 10.26 31.31
CA ASP A 116 34.07 11.26 30.48
C ASP A 116 32.86 10.63 29.79
N TYR A 117 33.00 9.41 29.27
CA TYR A 117 31.88 8.69 28.65
C TYR A 117 30.82 8.29 29.68
N GLU A 118 31.22 7.83 30.86
CA GLU A 118 30.29 7.50 31.95
C GLU A 118 29.49 8.72 32.41
N ASN A 119 30.12 9.90 32.48
CA ASN A 119 29.45 11.15 32.81
C ASN A 119 28.45 11.59 31.72
N ILE A 120 28.78 11.38 30.45
CA ILE A 120 27.83 11.58 29.34
C ILE A 120 26.60 10.67 29.51
N ILE A 121 26.80 9.37 29.81
CA ILE A 121 25.71 8.42 30.05
C ILE A 121 24.83 8.88 31.22
N LYS A 122 25.43 9.28 32.35
CA LYS A 122 24.69 9.78 33.54
C LYS A 122 23.79 10.97 33.21
N THR A 123 24.22 11.82 32.27
CA THR A 123 23.45 13.02 31.88
C THR A 123 22.13 12.69 31.16
N ALA A 124 21.93 11.45 30.71
CA ALA A 124 20.64 10.99 30.18
C ALA A 124 19.47 11.16 31.19
N LYS A 125 19.80 11.21 32.49
CA LYS A 125 18.87 11.38 33.62
C LYS A 125 18.84 12.81 34.19
N SER A 126 19.51 13.79 33.56
CA SER A 126 19.48 15.20 33.97
C SER A 126 18.06 15.78 33.89
N SER A 127 17.75 16.80 34.70
CA SER A 127 16.51 17.56 34.56
C SER A 127 16.47 18.43 33.31
N SER A 128 17.63 18.76 32.73
CA SER A 128 17.69 19.63 31.56
C SER A 128 17.33 18.89 30.27
N VAL A 129 16.28 19.35 29.59
CA VAL A 129 15.85 18.82 28.28
C VAL A 129 17.00 18.92 27.26
N LYS A 130 17.72 20.03 27.24
CA LYS A 130 18.82 20.25 26.28
C LYS A 130 20.02 19.36 26.60
N ALA A 131 20.36 19.18 27.87
CA ALA A 131 21.44 18.27 28.25
C ALA A 131 21.11 16.83 27.86
N ARG A 132 19.87 16.37 28.09
CA ARG A 132 19.41 15.05 27.64
C ARG A 132 19.43 14.90 26.11
N GLN A 133 19.03 15.93 25.36
CA GLN A 133 19.14 15.93 23.89
C GLN A 133 20.60 15.85 23.39
N LEU A 134 21.53 16.49 24.11
CA LEU A 134 22.94 16.43 23.78
C LEU A 134 23.54 15.06 24.18
N ALA A 135 23.16 14.51 25.32
CA ALA A 135 23.52 13.15 25.73
C ALA A 135 23.05 12.12 24.67
N ALA A 136 21.82 12.24 24.18
CA ALA A 136 21.29 11.40 23.09
C ALA A 136 22.12 11.46 21.79
N GLN A 137 22.91 12.51 21.57
CA GLN A 137 23.84 12.61 20.44
C GLN A 137 25.20 11.98 20.73
N LEU A 138 25.70 12.17 21.95
CA LEU A 138 27.06 11.81 22.33
C LEU A 138 27.19 10.34 22.75
N ILE A 139 26.20 9.77 23.46
CA ILE A 139 26.19 8.37 23.89
C ILE A 139 26.44 7.42 22.70
N PRO A 140 25.62 7.43 21.63
CA PRO A 140 25.83 6.54 20.47
C PRO A 140 27.16 6.81 19.73
N ARG A 141 27.63 8.05 19.73
CA ARG A 141 28.81 8.47 18.95
C ARG A 141 30.10 7.83 19.45
N PHE A 142 30.24 7.66 20.75
CA PHE A 142 31.46 7.13 21.37
C PHE A 142 31.33 5.66 21.83
N PHE A 143 30.15 5.07 21.68
CA PHE A 143 29.81 3.72 22.15
C PHE A 143 30.87 2.65 21.89
N LYS A 144 31.34 2.54 20.64
CA LYS A 144 32.28 1.47 20.21
C LYS A 144 33.62 1.47 20.95
N TYR A 145 34.00 2.58 21.58
CA TYR A 145 35.29 2.70 22.27
C TYR A 145 35.23 2.18 23.71
N PHE A 146 34.04 1.90 24.24
CA PHE A 146 33.81 1.56 25.65
C PHE A 146 32.95 0.29 25.81
N PRO A 147 33.41 -0.88 25.37
CA PRO A 147 32.64 -2.13 25.44
C PRO A 147 32.21 -2.49 26.88
N GLY A 148 33.01 -2.13 27.89
CA GLY A 148 32.68 -2.34 29.30
C GLY A 148 31.52 -1.49 29.83
N LEU A 149 31.14 -0.41 29.13
CA LEU A 149 30.00 0.45 29.46
C LEU A 149 28.81 0.23 28.53
N SER A 150 28.85 -0.80 27.67
CA SER A 150 27.86 -1.03 26.61
C SER A 150 26.43 -1.18 27.13
N VAL A 151 26.22 -1.98 28.18
CA VAL A 151 24.90 -2.20 28.79
C VAL A 151 24.33 -0.88 29.31
N ASN A 152 25.11 -0.15 30.13
CA ASN A 152 24.71 1.14 30.68
C ASN A 152 24.40 2.17 29.60
N ALA A 153 25.19 2.20 28.53
CA ALA A 153 24.99 3.12 27.41
C ALA A 153 23.72 2.81 26.62
N VAL A 154 23.45 1.53 26.34
CA VAL A 154 22.22 1.12 25.65
C VAL A 154 21.00 1.42 26.53
N ASP A 155 21.01 1.00 27.79
CA ASP A 155 19.86 1.17 28.69
C ASP A 155 19.54 2.67 28.90
N ALA A 156 20.56 3.49 29.17
CA ALA A 156 20.37 4.94 29.28
C ALA A 156 19.85 5.59 27.99
N HIS A 157 20.19 5.02 26.82
CA HIS A 157 19.72 5.52 25.54
C HIS A 157 18.29 5.07 25.22
N LEU A 158 17.86 3.90 25.71
CA LEU A 158 16.48 3.45 25.66
C LEU A 158 15.58 4.30 26.56
N ASP A 159 16.05 4.66 27.77
CA ASP A 159 15.36 5.63 28.65
C ASP A 159 15.10 6.98 27.92
N LEU A 160 16.02 7.39 27.03
CA LEU A 160 15.86 8.60 26.22
C LEU A 160 14.86 8.42 25.07
N CYS A 161 14.73 7.20 24.54
CA CYS A 161 13.71 6.87 23.53
C CYS A 161 12.29 6.89 24.11
N GLU A 162 12.15 6.70 25.43
CA GLU A 162 10.86 6.72 26.14
C GLU A 162 10.60 8.04 26.89
N ALA A 163 11.43 9.07 26.68
CA ALA A 163 11.30 10.35 27.35
C ALA A 163 9.96 11.06 27.02
N GLU A 164 9.38 11.76 28.00
CA GLU A 164 8.13 12.53 27.79
C GLU A 164 8.28 13.59 26.68
N GLU A 165 9.46 14.20 26.58
CA GLU A 165 9.73 15.26 25.63
C GLU A 165 10.03 14.72 24.23
N LEU A 166 9.18 15.09 23.27
CA LEU A 166 9.29 14.70 21.85
C LEU A 166 10.69 14.99 21.27
N GLY A 167 11.26 16.14 21.64
CA GLY A 167 12.58 16.55 21.17
C GLY A 167 13.71 15.63 21.62
N ILE A 168 13.58 14.98 22.78
CA ILE A 168 14.54 14.00 23.29
C ILE A 168 14.38 12.69 22.54
N ARG A 169 13.14 12.16 22.46
CA ARG A 169 12.86 10.89 21.77
C ARG A 169 13.34 10.90 20.33
N VAL A 170 13.00 11.95 19.57
CA VAL A 170 13.41 12.11 18.17
C VAL A 170 14.94 12.09 18.04
N GLN A 171 15.67 12.69 18.97
CA GLN A 171 17.12 12.74 18.92
C GLN A 171 17.76 11.40 19.30
N ALA A 172 17.18 10.71 20.29
CA ALA A 172 17.59 9.37 20.69
C ALA A 172 17.38 8.36 19.53
N ILE A 173 16.21 8.39 18.89
CA ILE A 173 15.87 7.53 17.73
C ILE A 173 16.85 7.74 16.58
N ARG A 174 17.21 8.99 16.27
CA ARG A 174 18.22 9.29 15.23
C ARG A 174 19.61 8.75 15.57
N GLY A 175 19.92 8.60 16.86
CA GLY A 175 21.17 8.06 17.36
C GLY A 175 21.25 6.54 17.30
N LEU A 176 20.11 5.83 17.30
CA LEU A 176 20.08 4.35 17.35
C LEU A 176 20.94 3.65 16.29
N PRO A 177 20.95 4.07 15.00
CA PRO A 177 21.79 3.42 14.00
C PRO A 177 23.30 3.46 14.29
N LEU A 178 23.77 4.45 15.04
CA LEU A 178 25.19 4.61 15.35
C LEU A 178 25.71 3.52 16.29
N PHE A 179 24.85 2.92 17.12
CA PHE A 179 25.19 1.75 17.94
C PHE A 179 25.50 0.51 17.11
N CYS A 180 25.23 0.51 15.80
CA CYS A 180 25.47 -0.63 14.94
C CYS A 180 26.70 -0.45 14.05
N LYS A 181 27.18 0.80 13.84
CA LYS A 181 28.15 1.14 12.78
C LYS A 181 29.43 0.29 12.78
N ASP A 182 29.94 -0.01 13.97
CA ASP A 182 31.16 -0.80 14.18
C ASP A 182 30.94 -1.97 15.17
N THR A 183 29.66 -2.27 15.48
CA THR A 183 29.20 -3.23 16.50
C THR A 183 27.97 -3.97 15.97
N PRO A 184 28.15 -4.82 14.95
CA PRO A 184 27.04 -5.49 14.24
C PRO A 184 26.21 -6.42 15.12
N GLU A 185 26.75 -6.90 16.25
CA GLU A 185 26.06 -7.72 17.24
C GLU A 185 24.81 -7.04 17.84
N HIS A 186 24.74 -5.71 17.84
CA HIS A 186 23.58 -4.97 18.33
C HIS A 186 22.50 -4.76 17.27
N LEU A 187 22.79 -5.04 15.99
CA LEU A 187 21.92 -4.66 14.88
C LEU A 187 20.51 -5.25 15.00
N SER A 188 20.37 -6.55 15.24
CA SER A 188 19.04 -7.17 15.37
C SER A 188 18.23 -6.52 16.49
N LYS A 189 18.84 -6.33 17.68
CA LYS A 189 18.15 -5.73 18.83
C LYS A 189 17.69 -4.30 18.53
N ILE A 190 18.54 -3.50 17.90
CA ILE A 190 18.21 -2.10 17.56
C ILE A 190 17.14 -2.02 16.47
N VAL A 191 17.15 -2.93 15.49
CA VAL A 191 16.07 -3.01 14.48
C VAL A 191 14.76 -3.40 15.14
N ASP A 192 14.76 -4.37 16.06
CA ASP A 192 13.55 -4.80 16.79
C ASP A 192 12.96 -3.62 17.61
N ILE A 193 13.80 -2.84 18.30
CA ILE A 193 13.38 -1.63 19.02
C ILE A 193 12.78 -0.59 18.07
N LEU A 194 13.46 -0.31 16.95
CA LEU A 194 12.96 0.64 15.96
C LEU A 194 11.64 0.20 15.32
N ALA A 195 11.45 -1.10 15.13
CA ALA A 195 10.18 -1.65 14.64
C ALA A 195 9.05 -1.37 15.63
N GLN A 196 9.25 -1.60 16.93
CA GLN A 196 8.28 -1.25 17.98
C GLN A 196 7.91 0.24 17.95
N LEU A 197 8.90 1.11 17.72
CA LEU A 197 8.71 2.56 17.61
C LEU A 197 7.98 3.01 16.33
N LEU A 198 7.71 2.12 15.36
CA LEU A 198 6.85 2.45 14.21
C LEU A 198 5.41 2.79 14.62
N THR A 199 5.00 2.36 15.82
CA THR A 199 3.68 2.64 16.41
C THR A 199 3.54 4.06 16.96
N ALA A 200 4.63 4.85 16.99
CA ALA A 200 4.61 6.21 17.52
C ALA A 200 3.52 7.08 16.89
N GLU A 201 2.74 7.79 17.70
CA GLU A 201 1.62 8.59 17.22
C GLU A 201 2.10 9.81 16.42
N GLU A 202 3.18 10.43 16.91
CA GLU A 202 3.75 11.66 16.36
C GLU A 202 4.45 11.43 15.00
N ASN A 203 4.08 12.24 14.00
CA ASN A 203 4.62 12.09 12.64
C ASN A 203 6.14 12.34 12.57
N VAL A 204 6.65 13.28 13.39
CA VAL A 204 8.08 13.63 13.41
C VAL A 204 8.90 12.48 13.99
N GLU A 205 8.36 11.80 14.98
CA GLU A 205 8.95 10.62 15.61
C GLU A 205 8.97 9.45 14.61
N ARG A 206 7.84 9.14 13.97
CA ARG A 206 7.79 8.13 12.90
C ARG A 206 8.74 8.41 11.73
N ASP A 207 8.91 9.66 11.32
CA ASP A 207 9.88 10.02 10.28
C ASP A 207 11.33 9.76 10.72
N ALA A 208 11.64 10.00 12.00
CA ALA A 208 12.94 9.65 12.57
C ALA A 208 13.16 8.13 12.58
N VAL A 209 12.15 7.35 12.99
CA VAL A 209 12.18 5.88 12.99
C VAL A 209 12.40 5.35 11.57
N HIS A 210 11.64 5.84 10.58
CA HIS A 210 11.81 5.44 9.18
C HIS A 210 13.22 5.70 8.67
N LYS A 211 13.82 6.86 8.99
CA LYS A 211 15.19 7.20 8.59
C LYS A 211 16.21 6.32 9.28
N ALA A 212 16.02 6.03 10.56
CA ALA A 212 16.89 5.14 11.33
C ALA A 212 16.87 3.71 10.79
N LEU A 213 15.69 3.14 10.56
CA LEU A 213 15.52 1.81 9.93
C LEU A 213 16.15 1.74 8.55
N LEU A 214 15.93 2.76 7.71
CA LEU A 214 16.55 2.83 6.39
C LEU A 214 18.08 2.95 6.43
N SER A 215 18.64 3.52 7.51
CA SER A 215 20.09 3.54 7.72
C SER A 215 20.62 2.15 8.03
N LEU A 216 19.93 1.40 8.90
CA LEU A 216 20.32 0.04 9.28
C LEU A 216 20.12 -0.96 8.14
N LEU A 217 19.03 -0.83 7.37
CA LEU A 217 18.81 -1.62 6.15
C LEU A 217 19.94 -1.45 5.14
N ARG A 218 20.50 -0.24 5.00
CA ARG A 218 21.65 0.00 4.12
C ARG A 218 22.96 -0.53 4.69
N GLN A 219 23.04 -0.72 5.99
CA GLN A 219 24.21 -1.26 6.66
C GLN A 219 24.25 -2.79 6.53
N ASP A 220 23.14 -3.46 6.87
CA ASP A 220 22.96 -4.91 6.67
C ASP A 220 21.51 -5.20 6.31
N VAL A 221 21.27 -5.40 5.01
CA VAL A 221 19.93 -5.62 4.46
C VAL A 221 19.36 -6.94 4.98
N LYS A 222 20.18 -7.99 5.03
CA LYS A 222 19.72 -9.35 5.35
C LYS A 222 19.30 -9.44 6.82
N ALA A 223 20.16 -8.98 7.73
CA ALA A 223 19.86 -9.01 9.15
C ALA A 223 18.69 -8.08 9.50
N SER A 224 18.63 -6.88 8.90
CA SER A 224 17.56 -5.92 9.15
C SER A 224 16.20 -6.40 8.62
N LEU A 225 16.14 -6.98 7.42
CA LEU A 225 14.89 -7.56 6.90
C LEU A 225 14.45 -8.75 7.74
N THR A 226 15.38 -9.64 8.13
CA THR A 226 15.06 -10.78 9.00
C THR A 226 14.44 -10.31 10.31
N ALA A 227 15.01 -9.27 10.95
CA ALA A 227 14.48 -8.69 12.17
C ALA A 227 13.09 -8.05 11.95
N LEU A 228 12.91 -7.22 10.93
CA LEU A 228 11.63 -6.59 10.61
C LEU A 228 10.52 -7.61 10.36
N PHE A 229 10.81 -8.68 9.63
CA PHE A 229 9.81 -9.70 9.30
C PHE A 229 9.37 -10.51 10.53
N LYS A 230 10.13 -10.58 11.63
CA LYS A 230 9.65 -11.18 12.88
C LYS A 230 8.42 -10.46 13.46
N HIS A 231 8.24 -9.17 13.16
CA HIS A 231 7.06 -8.39 13.55
C HIS A 231 5.87 -8.59 12.59
N ILE A 232 6.05 -9.39 11.54
CA ILE A 232 5.02 -9.77 10.56
C ILE A 232 4.76 -11.27 10.63
N GLU A 233 5.74 -12.09 10.97
CA GLU A 233 5.54 -13.52 11.15
C GLU A 233 4.55 -13.77 12.30
N SER A 234 3.46 -14.47 12.01
CA SER A 234 2.46 -14.91 12.99
C SER A 234 2.89 -16.23 13.61
N VAL A 235 4.04 -16.25 14.29
CA VAL A 235 4.51 -17.48 14.94
C VAL A 235 3.98 -17.49 16.36
N ASP A 236 2.92 -18.29 16.55
CA ASP A 236 2.46 -18.84 17.83
C ASP A 236 2.73 -17.97 19.07
N GLU A 237 1.89 -16.96 19.35
CA GLU A 237 1.56 -16.53 20.72
C GLU A 237 0.45 -15.48 20.76
N GLN A 238 -0.25 -15.45 21.91
CA GLN A 238 -1.63 -15.03 22.12
C GLN A 238 -1.99 -13.55 21.92
N ILE A 239 -1.09 -12.69 21.44
CA ILE A 239 -1.42 -11.29 21.11
C ILE A 239 -0.44 -10.82 20.01
N VAL A 240 -0.84 -10.94 18.74
CA VAL A 240 -0.20 -10.14 17.69
C VAL A 240 -0.63 -8.70 17.95
N ASP A 241 0.33 -7.81 18.23
CA ASP A 241 0.05 -6.38 18.19
C ASP A 241 -0.26 -6.01 16.73
N GLU A 242 -1.54 -6.08 16.37
CA GLU A 242 -2.03 -5.82 15.01
C GLU A 242 -1.62 -4.42 14.52
N ASN A 243 -1.52 -3.44 15.42
CA ASN A 243 -1.04 -2.11 15.06
C ASN A 243 0.45 -2.16 14.72
N LEU A 244 1.28 -2.84 15.50
CA LEU A 244 2.70 -3.04 15.18
C LEU A 244 2.89 -3.78 13.85
N ARG A 245 2.14 -4.86 13.62
CA ARG A 245 2.15 -5.63 12.36
C ARG A 245 1.78 -4.72 11.18
N GLU A 246 0.65 -4.01 11.28
CA GLU A 246 0.17 -3.10 10.23
C GLU A 246 1.22 -2.01 9.92
N ARG A 247 1.79 -1.38 10.96
CA ARG A 247 2.81 -0.34 10.81
C ARG A 247 4.08 -0.86 10.14
N THR A 248 4.50 -2.07 10.49
CA THR A 248 5.65 -2.73 9.88
C THR A 248 5.39 -3.05 8.41
N LEU A 249 4.21 -3.61 8.08
CA LEU A 249 3.79 -3.85 6.69
C LEU A 249 3.74 -2.56 5.87
N ILE A 250 3.19 -1.47 6.41
CA ILE A 250 3.17 -0.15 5.78
C ILE A 250 4.58 0.35 5.51
N PHE A 251 5.50 0.22 6.48
CA PHE A 251 6.89 0.62 6.30
C PHE A 251 7.55 -0.19 5.17
N ILE A 252 7.40 -1.51 5.16
CA ILE A 252 7.96 -2.37 4.11
C ILE A 252 7.41 -1.98 2.75
N ARG A 253 6.09 -1.84 2.63
CA ARG A 253 5.41 -1.44 1.39
C ARG A 253 5.89 -0.09 0.86
N ASP A 254 5.98 0.92 1.72
CA ASP A 254 6.18 2.30 1.30
C ASP A 254 7.66 2.71 1.24
N LYS A 255 8.54 2.01 1.96
CA LYS A 255 9.96 2.38 2.11
C LYS A 255 10.92 1.32 1.60
N VAL A 256 10.63 0.03 1.81
CA VAL A 256 11.55 -1.05 1.43
C VAL A 256 11.30 -1.47 -0.03
N PHE A 257 10.07 -1.80 -0.40
CA PHE A 257 9.74 -2.28 -1.74
C PHE A 257 10.14 -1.32 -2.87
N PRO A 258 9.95 0.02 -2.75
CA PRO A 258 10.38 0.96 -3.78
C PRO A 258 11.91 1.02 -3.95
N LEU A 259 12.67 0.63 -2.91
CA LEU A 259 14.13 0.63 -2.90
C LEU A 259 14.74 -0.73 -3.22
N LYS A 260 13.96 -1.72 -3.69
CA LYS A 260 14.45 -3.08 -3.99
C LYS A 260 15.72 -3.12 -4.84
N ALA A 261 15.86 -2.26 -5.84
CA ALA A 261 17.01 -2.24 -6.75
C ALA A 261 18.28 -1.67 -6.10
N GLU A 262 18.13 -0.88 -5.04
CA GLU A 262 19.22 -0.38 -4.20
C GLU A 262 19.58 -1.43 -3.14
N LEU A 263 18.59 -1.95 -2.43
CA LEU A 263 18.75 -2.78 -1.22
C LEU A 263 19.04 -4.26 -1.53
N LEU A 264 18.37 -4.88 -2.51
CA LEU A 264 18.49 -6.32 -2.75
C LEU A 264 19.71 -6.64 -3.61
N LYS A 265 20.90 -6.52 -3.02
CA LYS A 265 22.18 -6.85 -3.66
C LYS A 265 23.02 -7.79 -2.77
N PRO A 266 23.60 -8.87 -3.32
CA PRO A 266 23.44 -9.40 -4.70
C PRO A 266 21.99 -9.86 -5.00
N SER A 267 21.48 -9.59 -6.21
CA SER A 267 20.06 -9.75 -6.58
C SER A 267 19.51 -11.13 -6.23
N ASP A 268 20.07 -12.20 -6.79
CA ASP A 268 19.49 -13.55 -6.66
C ASP A 268 19.40 -14.02 -5.21
N GLN A 269 20.45 -13.79 -4.41
CA GLN A 269 20.48 -14.21 -3.00
C GLN A 269 19.51 -13.40 -2.15
N MET A 270 19.47 -12.07 -2.34
CA MET A 270 18.63 -11.19 -1.53
C MET A 270 17.16 -11.27 -1.93
N GLU A 271 16.86 -11.43 -3.23
CA GLU A 271 15.50 -11.69 -3.72
C GLU A 271 14.99 -13.05 -3.24
N ARG A 272 15.85 -14.08 -3.18
CA ARG A 272 15.49 -15.37 -2.57
C ARG A 272 15.19 -15.21 -1.08
N HIS A 273 16.06 -14.51 -0.36
CA HIS A 273 15.89 -14.29 1.07
C HIS A 273 14.57 -13.57 1.41
N ILE A 274 14.25 -12.47 0.73
CA ILE A 274 12.97 -11.76 0.96
C ILE A 274 11.76 -12.60 0.53
N THR A 275 11.90 -13.44 -0.49
CA THR A 275 10.86 -14.39 -0.89
C THR A 275 10.60 -15.40 0.22
N ASP A 276 11.64 -15.94 0.84
CA ASP A 276 11.50 -16.89 1.96
C ASP A 276 10.86 -16.23 3.19
N LEU A 277 11.21 -14.98 3.49
CA LEU A 277 10.57 -14.20 4.57
C LEU A 277 9.08 -13.93 4.29
N ILE A 278 8.75 -13.56 3.03
CA ILE A 278 7.36 -13.38 2.62
C ILE A 278 6.59 -14.68 2.78
N LYS A 279 7.11 -15.83 2.30
CA LYS A 279 6.45 -17.14 2.43
C LYS A 279 6.14 -17.51 3.87
N LYS A 280 7.07 -17.25 4.81
CA LYS A 280 6.83 -17.47 6.25
C LYS A 280 5.72 -16.60 6.82
N SER A 281 5.54 -15.41 6.24
CA SER A 281 4.55 -14.45 6.68
C SER A 281 3.14 -14.70 6.14
N LEU A 282 2.91 -15.73 5.32
CA LEU A 282 1.64 -15.97 4.62
C LEU A 282 0.58 -16.74 5.42
N GLN A 283 0.90 -17.27 6.61
CA GLN A 283 -0.02 -18.11 7.37
C GLN A 283 -1.30 -17.36 7.80
N ASP A 284 -1.14 -16.12 8.26
CA ASP A 284 -2.25 -15.25 8.65
C ASP A 284 -2.14 -13.90 7.93
N VAL A 285 -2.60 -13.85 6.68
CA VAL A 285 -2.58 -12.65 5.86
C VAL A 285 -3.97 -12.28 5.35
N THR A 286 -4.25 -10.99 5.37
CA THR A 286 -5.44 -10.46 4.70
C THR A 286 -5.29 -10.52 3.18
N GLY A 287 -6.39 -10.47 2.43
CA GLY A 287 -6.33 -10.43 0.97
C GLY A 287 -5.55 -9.24 0.39
N ALA A 288 -5.57 -8.10 1.10
CA ALA A 288 -4.82 -6.91 0.72
C ALA A 288 -3.31 -7.09 0.94
N GLU A 289 -2.92 -7.72 2.04
CA GLU A 289 -1.54 -8.08 2.34
C GLU A 289 -1.00 -9.12 1.35
N PHE A 290 -1.77 -10.18 1.10
CA PHE A 290 -1.40 -11.20 0.13
C PHE A 290 -1.19 -10.60 -1.27
N LYS A 291 -2.14 -9.76 -1.73
CA LYS A 291 -1.99 -9.04 -2.99
C LYS A 291 -0.77 -8.14 -3.02
N MET A 292 -0.50 -7.41 -1.94
CA MET A 292 0.70 -6.56 -1.82
C MET A 292 1.99 -7.38 -1.95
N PHE A 293 2.07 -8.54 -1.28
CA PHE A 293 3.22 -9.43 -1.39
C PHE A 293 3.36 -9.99 -2.81
N MET A 294 2.28 -10.48 -3.42
CA MET A 294 2.32 -11.01 -4.78
C MET A 294 2.68 -9.93 -5.81
N ASP A 295 2.18 -8.70 -5.62
CA ASP A 295 2.54 -7.54 -6.43
C ASP A 295 4.01 -7.14 -6.27
N PHE A 296 4.62 -7.40 -5.13
CA PHE A 296 6.05 -7.21 -4.93
C PHE A 296 6.89 -8.35 -5.50
N LEU A 297 6.49 -9.60 -5.28
CA LEU A 297 7.22 -10.78 -5.77
C LEU A 297 7.29 -10.80 -7.31
N LYS A 298 6.19 -10.50 -8.01
CA LYS A 298 6.18 -10.42 -9.49
C LYS A 298 7.16 -9.38 -10.07
N ASN A 299 7.61 -8.46 -9.22
CA ASN A 299 8.46 -7.35 -9.55
C ASN A 299 9.95 -7.65 -9.27
N LEU A 300 10.28 -8.81 -8.68
CA LEU A 300 11.65 -9.28 -8.48
C LEU A 300 12.23 -9.85 -9.77
N ASN A 301 13.54 -9.74 -9.97
CA ASN A 301 14.21 -10.26 -11.16
C ASN A 301 14.07 -11.79 -11.28
N ILE A 302 14.14 -12.52 -10.16
CA ILE A 302 13.96 -13.99 -10.13
C ILE A 302 12.58 -14.46 -10.63
N PHE A 303 11.58 -13.57 -10.62
CA PHE A 303 10.20 -13.82 -11.07
C PHE A 303 9.75 -12.92 -12.23
N GLY A 304 10.64 -12.05 -12.73
CA GLY A 304 10.34 -11.06 -13.75
C GLY A 304 9.97 -11.69 -15.10
N GLU A 305 9.63 -10.89 -16.10
CA GLU A 305 9.06 -11.36 -17.39
C GLU A 305 9.87 -12.47 -18.09
N LYS A 306 11.21 -12.46 -17.92
CA LYS A 306 12.13 -13.44 -18.54
C LYS A 306 12.43 -14.65 -17.65
N ALA A 307 11.82 -14.75 -16.48
CA ALA A 307 12.02 -15.86 -15.56
C ALA A 307 11.54 -17.18 -16.21
N PRO A 308 12.25 -18.29 -15.97
CA PRO A 308 11.88 -19.58 -16.54
C PRO A 308 10.58 -20.09 -15.89
N PRO A 309 9.81 -20.97 -16.58
CA PRO A 309 8.51 -21.45 -16.10
C PRO A 309 8.55 -22.04 -14.68
N GLU A 310 9.64 -22.68 -14.29
CA GLU A 310 9.81 -23.27 -12.94
C GLU A 310 9.81 -22.20 -11.84
N ARG A 311 10.35 -21.00 -12.12
CA ARG A 311 10.29 -19.86 -11.19
C ARG A 311 8.91 -19.24 -11.13
N VAL A 312 8.20 -19.23 -12.26
CA VAL A 312 6.80 -18.78 -12.28
C VAL A 312 5.90 -19.78 -11.54
N GLN A 313 6.20 -21.08 -11.63
CA GLN A 313 5.52 -22.13 -10.90
C GLN A 313 5.65 -21.95 -9.37
N GLU A 314 6.81 -21.51 -8.88
CA GLU A 314 7.01 -21.18 -7.47
C GLU A 314 6.04 -20.08 -6.98
N LEU A 315 5.65 -19.12 -7.83
CA LEU A 315 4.61 -18.14 -7.48
C LEU A 315 3.21 -18.77 -7.46
N ILE A 316 2.92 -19.69 -8.38
CA ILE A 316 1.66 -20.44 -8.38
C ILE A 316 1.55 -21.27 -7.10
N GLU A 317 2.61 -21.95 -6.67
CA GLU A 317 2.61 -22.74 -5.44
C GLU A 317 2.27 -21.91 -4.20
N ILE A 318 2.71 -20.64 -4.16
CA ILE A 318 2.31 -19.69 -3.12
C ILE A 318 0.80 -19.40 -3.17
N ILE A 319 0.25 -19.16 -4.37
CA ILE A 319 -1.18 -18.88 -4.56
C ILE A 319 -2.03 -20.12 -4.27
N GLU A 320 -1.56 -21.31 -4.65
CA GLU A 320 -2.19 -22.60 -4.34
C GLU A 320 -2.23 -22.85 -2.84
N GLY A 321 -1.14 -22.58 -2.12
CA GLY A 321 -1.09 -22.65 -0.66
C GLY A 321 -2.07 -21.69 -0.01
N GLN A 322 -2.18 -20.45 -0.52
CA GLN A 322 -3.16 -19.49 -0.02
C GLN A 322 -4.60 -19.89 -0.32
N ALA A 323 -4.84 -20.52 -1.48
CA ALA A 323 -6.17 -21.00 -1.86
C ALA A 323 -6.63 -22.23 -1.06
N ASP A 324 -5.71 -22.89 -0.35
CA ASP A 324 -5.95 -24.10 0.44
C ASP A 324 -6.63 -25.21 -0.37
N LEU A 325 -6.05 -25.55 -1.52
CA LEU A 325 -6.61 -26.55 -2.46
C LEU A 325 -6.62 -27.98 -1.93
N ASP A 326 -6.04 -28.22 -0.75
CA ASP A 326 -6.08 -29.51 -0.05
C ASP A 326 -7.22 -29.58 0.98
N ALA A 327 -7.88 -28.45 1.30
CA ALA A 327 -8.99 -28.41 2.22
C ALA A 327 -10.26 -29.11 1.69
N GLN A 328 -11.10 -29.55 2.61
CA GLN A 328 -12.42 -30.06 2.27
C GLN A 328 -13.33 -28.89 1.81
N PHE A 329 -13.90 -29.02 0.62
CA PHE A 329 -14.84 -28.03 0.11
C PHE A 329 -16.17 -28.05 0.87
N ASN A 330 -16.67 -26.86 1.24
CA ASN A 330 -17.98 -26.66 1.82
C ASN A 330 -18.70 -25.50 1.12
N VAL A 331 -19.89 -25.76 0.59
CA VAL A 331 -20.68 -24.76 -0.16
C VAL A 331 -21.18 -23.59 0.70
N THR A 332 -21.32 -23.80 2.01
CA THR A 332 -21.74 -22.74 2.94
C THR A 332 -20.59 -21.84 3.38
N ASP A 333 -19.34 -22.28 3.14
CA ASP A 333 -18.15 -21.51 3.46
C ASP A 333 -17.89 -20.48 2.35
N GLY A 334 -18.53 -19.32 2.51
CA GLY A 334 -18.40 -18.24 1.54
C GLY A 334 -16.98 -17.69 1.44
N ASP A 335 -16.25 -17.67 2.54
CA ASP A 335 -14.91 -17.10 2.60
C ASP A 335 -13.90 -17.97 1.85
N HIS A 336 -14.01 -19.30 1.97
CA HIS A 336 -13.22 -20.23 1.17
C HIS A 336 -13.54 -20.09 -0.32
N ILE A 337 -14.82 -19.97 -0.70
CA ILE A 337 -15.21 -19.78 -2.10
C ILE A 337 -14.64 -18.47 -2.66
N ASP A 338 -14.76 -17.37 -1.94
CA ASP A 338 -14.26 -16.06 -2.37
C ASP A 338 -12.72 -16.04 -2.47
N ARG A 339 -12.05 -16.73 -1.54
CA ARG A 339 -10.60 -16.93 -1.55
C ARG A 339 -10.16 -17.74 -2.77
N LEU A 340 -10.82 -18.85 -3.05
CA LEU A 340 -10.54 -19.68 -4.22
C LEU A 340 -10.69 -18.89 -5.52
N ILE A 341 -11.80 -18.16 -5.68
CA ILE A 341 -12.06 -17.35 -6.88
C ILE A 341 -10.98 -16.28 -7.04
N SER A 342 -10.63 -15.59 -5.95
CA SER A 342 -9.61 -14.54 -5.95
C SER A 342 -8.21 -15.07 -6.28
N CYS A 343 -7.84 -16.21 -5.70
CA CYS A 343 -6.58 -16.89 -5.97
C CYS A 343 -6.50 -17.38 -7.41
N LEU A 344 -7.57 -17.99 -7.94
CA LEU A 344 -7.62 -18.43 -9.33
C LEU A 344 -7.49 -17.24 -10.29
N PHE A 345 -8.18 -16.13 -10.02
CA PHE A 345 -8.04 -14.89 -10.80
C PHE A 345 -6.60 -14.35 -10.78
N MET A 346 -5.96 -14.34 -9.61
CA MET A 346 -4.57 -13.91 -9.44
C MET A 346 -3.58 -14.82 -10.17
N ALA A 347 -3.91 -16.12 -10.31
CA ALA A 347 -3.07 -17.11 -10.96
C ALA A 347 -3.05 -17.01 -12.49
N VAL A 348 -4.11 -16.47 -13.12
CA VAL A 348 -4.27 -16.40 -14.60
C VAL A 348 -3.04 -15.84 -15.33
N PRO A 349 -2.45 -14.69 -14.94
CA PRO A 349 -1.29 -14.14 -15.64
C PRO A 349 -0.04 -15.02 -15.57
N PHE A 350 0.06 -15.90 -14.57
CA PHE A 350 1.18 -16.82 -14.42
C PHE A 350 1.00 -18.09 -15.27
N PHE A 351 -0.24 -18.54 -15.48
CA PHE A 351 -0.54 -19.60 -16.45
C PHE A 351 -0.14 -19.18 -17.88
N GLU A 352 -0.39 -17.91 -18.24
CA GLU A 352 0.03 -17.34 -19.52
C GLU A 352 1.55 -17.39 -19.72
N ARG A 353 2.30 -17.36 -18.62
CA ARG A 353 3.76 -17.43 -18.60
C ARG A 353 4.30 -18.87 -18.51
N GLY A 354 3.43 -19.88 -18.66
CA GLY A 354 3.80 -21.29 -18.75
C GLY A 354 3.72 -22.07 -17.44
N ALA A 355 3.22 -21.48 -16.34
CA ALA A 355 2.95 -22.23 -15.13
C ALA A 355 1.71 -23.12 -15.29
N SER A 356 1.68 -24.24 -14.56
CA SER A 356 0.57 -25.19 -14.60
C SER A 356 -0.64 -24.69 -13.82
N ASN A 357 -1.84 -24.93 -14.35
CA ASN A 357 -3.11 -24.71 -13.66
C ASN A 357 -3.75 -26.01 -13.11
N SER A 358 -3.03 -27.14 -13.16
CA SER A 358 -3.58 -28.47 -12.88
C SER A 358 -4.22 -28.59 -11.49
N LYS A 359 -3.59 -28.09 -10.42
CA LYS A 359 -4.16 -28.25 -9.06
C LYS A 359 -5.49 -27.52 -8.92
N PHE A 360 -5.57 -26.27 -9.38
CA PHE A 360 -6.82 -25.52 -9.40
C PHE A 360 -7.92 -26.25 -10.17
N PHE A 361 -7.59 -26.70 -11.38
CA PHE A 361 -8.55 -27.36 -12.27
C PHE A 361 -9.01 -28.70 -11.72
N ASN A 362 -8.13 -29.47 -11.08
CA ASN A 362 -8.46 -30.72 -10.41
C ASN A 362 -9.35 -30.49 -9.18
N TYR A 363 -9.07 -29.46 -8.39
CA TYR A 363 -9.91 -29.08 -7.25
C TYR A 363 -11.32 -28.68 -7.69
N VAL A 364 -11.43 -27.78 -8.68
CA VAL A 364 -12.71 -27.37 -9.27
C VAL A 364 -13.48 -28.58 -9.81
N ASN A 365 -12.79 -29.49 -10.51
CA ASN A 365 -13.43 -30.67 -11.10
C ASN A 365 -14.01 -31.61 -10.06
N LYS A 366 -13.24 -31.88 -9.00
CA LYS A 366 -13.59 -32.84 -7.96
C LYS A 366 -14.65 -32.32 -7.01
N HIS A 367 -14.60 -31.03 -6.69
CA HIS A 367 -15.37 -30.48 -5.56
C HIS A 367 -16.47 -29.49 -5.97
N ILE A 368 -16.33 -28.80 -7.10
CA ILE A 368 -17.18 -27.62 -7.38
C ILE A 368 -18.19 -27.89 -8.48
N PHE A 369 -17.81 -28.55 -9.59
CA PHE A 369 -18.75 -28.75 -10.69
C PHE A 369 -20.00 -29.55 -10.30
N LEU A 370 -19.89 -30.46 -9.33
CA LEU A 370 -21.02 -31.27 -8.85
C LEU A 370 -22.06 -30.45 -8.05
N VAL A 371 -21.62 -29.38 -7.39
CA VAL A 371 -22.45 -28.51 -6.53
C VAL A 371 -22.53 -27.08 -7.08
N PHE A 372 -22.23 -26.91 -8.37
CA PHE A 372 -22.11 -25.59 -8.99
C PHE A 372 -23.39 -24.74 -8.81
N ASP A 373 -24.56 -25.37 -8.88
CA ASP A 373 -25.85 -24.70 -8.73
C ASP A 373 -26.27 -24.41 -7.28
N GLU A 374 -25.45 -24.80 -6.30
CA GLU A 374 -25.65 -24.47 -4.89
C GLU A 374 -24.88 -23.19 -4.50
N LEU A 375 -23.89 -22.77 -5.30
CA LEU A 375 -23.14 -21.54 -5.09
C LEU A 375 -24.01 -20.29 -5.27
N PRO A 376 -23.73 -19.15 -4.65
CA PRO A 376 -24.37 -17.88 -5.02
C PRO A 376 -24.14 -17.49 -6.48
N GLU A 377 -25.13 -16.88 -7.14
CA GLU A 377 -25.08 -16.56 -8.58
C GLU A 377 -23.89 -15.68 -8.97
N GLU A 378 -23.57 -14.67 -8.16
CA GLU A 378 -22.45 -13.76 -8.39
C GLU A 378 -21.11 -14.51 -8.41
N ARG A 379 -20.90 -15.43 -7.45
CA ARG A 379 -19.70 -16.27 -7.36
C ARG A 379 -19.58 -17.24 -8.53
N ARG A 380 -20.70 -17.79 -9.02
CA ARG A 380 -20.73 -18.66 -10.20
C ARG A 380 -20.24 -17.94 -11.46
N VAL A 381 -20.66 -16.69 -11.66
CA VAL A 381 -20.20 -15.88 -12.81
C VAL A 381 -18.68 -15.71 -12.76
N ASP A 382 -18.15 -15.26 -11.63
CA ASP A 382 -16.72 -14.97 -11.50
C ASP A 382 -15.87 -16.24 -11.60
N LEU A 383 -16.33 -17.35 -11.01
CA LEU A 383 -15.68 -18.65 -11.16
C LEU A 383 -15.64 -19.10 -12.63
N LEU A 384 -16.75 -19.02 -13.36
CA LEU A 384 -16.80 -19.42 -14.77
C LEU A 384 -15.92 -18.54 -15.65
N LYS A 385 -15.84 -17.23 -15.39
CA LYS A 385 -14.93 -16.34 -16.09
C LYS A 385 -13.47 -16.76 -15.87
N ASN A 386 -13.09 -17.03 -14.62
CA ASN A 386 -11.74 -17.47 -14.28
C ASN A 386 -11.37 -18.82 -14.90
N ILE A 387 -12.31 -19.78 -14.93
CA ILE A 387 -12.14 -21.07 -15.61
C ILE A 387 -11.97 -20.85 -17.13
N ALA A 388 -12.80 -20.01 -17.74
CA ALA A 388 -12.70 -19.70 -19.17
C ALA A 388 -11.34 -19.09 -19.50
N GLU A 389 -10.87 -18.11 -18.73
CA GLU A 389 -9.56 -17.47 -18.93
C GLU A 389 -8.38 -18.41 -18.72
N SER A 390 -8.53 -19.41 -17.86
CA SER A 390 -7.48 -20.38 -17.54
C SER A 390 -7.45 -21.56 -18.52
N SER A 391 -8.57 -21.87 -19.17
CA SER A 391 -8.72 -23.03 -20.07
C SER A 391 -7.70 -23.13 -21.22
N PRO A 392 -7.19 -22.04 -21.83
CA PRO A 392 -6.16 -22.13 -22.87
C PRO A 392 -4.83 -22.69 -22.35
N TYR A 393 -4.60 -22.75 -21.04
CA TYR A 393 -3.33 -23.21 -20.43
C TYR A 393 -3.42 -24.61 -19.81
N THR A 394 -4.61 -25.22 -19.76
CA THR A 394 -4.82 -26.57 -19.20
C THR A 394 -4.07 -27.66 -19.95
N SER A 395 -3.51 -28.65 -19.25
CA SER A 395 -2.83 -29.77 -19.92
C SER A 395 -3.80 -30.66 -20.72
N PRO A 396 -3.34 -31.43 -21.73
CA PRO A 396 -4.21 -32.39 -22.43
C PRO A 396 -4.83 -33.45 -21.51
N GLN A 397 -4.09 -33.88 -20.48
CA GLN A 397 -4.58 -34.85 -19.50
C GLN A 397 -5.72 -34.29 -18.66
N ASP A 398 -5.53 -33.12 -18.07
CA ASP A 398 -6.56 -32.47 -17.25
C ASP A 398 -7.76 -32.08 -18.11
N SER A 399 -7.52 -31.64 -19.35
CA SER A 399 -8.59 -31.33 -20.32
C SER A 399 -9.53 -32.52 -20.50
N ARG A 400 -8.99 -33.73 -20.66
CA ARG A 400 -9.79 -34.96 -20.80
C ARG A 400 -10.61 -35.26 -19.56
N GLN A 401 -10.10 -34.99 -18.37
CA GLN A 401 -10.79 -35.25 -17.10
C GLN A 401 -11.92 -34.24 -16.81
N ILE A 402 -11.79 -33.02 -17.32
CA ILE A 402 -12.68 -31.89 -16.99
C ILE A 402 -13.80 -31.72 -18.02
N LEU A 403 -13.54 -32.11 -19.28
CA LEU A 403 -14.53 -32.05 -20.35
C LEU A 403 -15.90 -32.64 -20.01
N PRO A 404 -16.02 -33.80 -19.33
CA PRO A 404 -17.33 -34.34 -18.95
C PRO A 404 -18.17 -33.36 -18.10
N CYS A 405 -17.57 -32.77 -17.06
CA CYS A 405 -18.26 -31.80 -16.21
C CYS A 405 -18.64 -30.52 -16.95
N VAL A 406 -17.76 -30.03 -17.83
CA VAL A 406 -18.05 -28.85 -18.68
C VAL A 406 -19.21 -29.15 -19.64
N VAL A 407 -19.25 -30.33 -20.26
CA VAL A 407 -20.35 -30.72 -21.16
C VAL A 407 -21.65 -30.89 -20.41
N LEU A 408 -21.63 -31.43 -19.18
CA LEU A 408 -22.82 -31.53 -18.33
C LEU A 408 -23.41 -30.15 -18.01
N LEU A 409 -22.57 -29.20 -17.59
CA LEU A 409 -23.01 -27.82 -17.36
C LEU A 409 -23.47 -27.13 -18.64
N LEU A 410 -22.79 -27.34 -19.77
CA LEU A 410 -23.24 -26.86 -21.07
C LEU A 410 -24.64 -27.38 -21.41
N LYS A 411 -24.90 -28.68 -21.25
CA LYS A 411 -26.23 -29.26 -21.49
C LYS A 411 -27.27 -28.75 -20.49
N LYS A 412 -26.88 -28.35 -19.28
CA LYS A 412 -27.78 -27.71 -18.33
C LYS A 412 -28.18 -26.31 -18.77
N TYR A 413 -27.22 -25.48 -19.18
CA TYR A 413 -27.46 -24.07 -19.51
C TYR A 413 -27.79 -23.79 -20.98
N MET A 414 -27.62 -24.79 -21.87
CA MET A 414 -28.09 -24.74 -23.26
C MET A 414 -29.40 -25.52 -23.38
N PRO A 415 -30.58 -24.86 -23.38
CA PRO A 415 -31.86 -25.56 -23.38
C PRO A 415 -32.12 -26.32 -24.70
N ARG A 416 -32.91 -27.41 -24.65
CA ARG A 416 -33.34 -28.14 -25.87
C ARG A 416 -34.41 -27.38 -26.66
N ARG A 417 -35.31 -26.69 -25.95
CA ARG A 417 -36.45 -25.97 -26.52
C ARG A 417 -36.62 -24.64 -25.81
N LYS A 418 -37.37 -23.70 -26.41
CA LYS A 418 -37.77 -22.43 -25.79
C LYS A 418 -38.76 -22.68 -24.65
N ALA A 419 -38.33 -23.33 -23.59
CA ALA A 419 -39.17 -23.76 -22.48
C ALA A 419 -39.35 -22.65 -21.45
N GLY A 420 -39.66 -21.40 -21.83
CA GLY A 420 -39.85 -20.27 -20.89
C GLY A 420 -38.64 -19.91 -20.00
N GLU A 421 -37.60 -20.73 -19.95
CA GLU A 421 -36.37 -20.55 -19.17
C GLU A 421 -35.49 -19.49 -19.82
N GLU A 422 -35.12 -18.48 -19.04
CA GLU A 422 -34.14 -17.49 -19.45
C GLU A 422 -32.74 -18.12 -19.48
N MET A 423 -32.10 -18.11 -20.65
CA MET A 423 -30.75 -18.62 -20.82
C MET A 423 -29.71 -17.61 -20.30
N ASN A 424 -28.84 -18.05 -19.40
CA ASN A 424 -27.72 -17.22 -18.95
C ASN A 424 -26.60 -17.18 -20.01
N PHE A 425 -26.63 -16.15 -20.86
CA PHE A 425 -25.66 -15.96 -21.95
C PHE A 425 -24.21 -15.92 -21.47
N THR A 426 -23.93 -15.33 -20.31
CA THR A 426 -22.57 -15.25 -19.78
C THR A 426 -22.05 -16.64 -19.40
N TYR A 427 -22.88 -17.49 -18.79
CA TYR A 427 -22.48 -18.87 -18.48
C TYR A 427 -22.20 -19.66 -19.75
N VAL A 428 -23.09 -19.56 -20.74
CA VAL A 428 -22.93 -20.24 -22.03
C VAL A 428 -21.66 -19.78 -22.75
N GLU A 429 -21.34 -18.48 -22.75
CA GLU A 429 -20.08 -17.97 -23.31
C GLU A 429 -18.87 -18.58 -22.61
N CYS A 430 -18.81 -18.54 -21.27
CA CYS A 430 -17.69 -19.09 -20.50
C CYS A 430 -17.50 -20.58 -20.75
N LEU A 431 -18.61 -21.34 -20.72
CA LEU A 431 -18.60 -22.79 -20.87
C LEU A 431 -18.28 -23.22 -22.30
N LEU A 432 -18.79 -22.52 -23.33
CA LEU A 432 -18.42 -22.80 -24.72
C LEU A 432 -16.95 -22.49 -24.98
N TYR A 433 -16.45 -21.38 -24.45
CA TYR A 433 -15.03 -21.02 -24.56
C TYR A 433 -14.14 -22.09 -23.92
N THR A 434 -14.47 -22.47 -22.69
CA THR A 434 -13.78 -23.55 -21.97
C THR A 434 -13.84 -24.86 -22.77
N PHE A 435 -15.02 -25.24 -23.26
CA PHE A 435 -15.22 -26.45 -24.05
C PHE A 435 -14.34 -26.47 -25.30
N HIS A 436 -14.26 -25.37 -26.05
CA HIS A 436 -13.40 -25.29 -27.24
C HIS A 436 -11.92 -25.51 -26.90
N HIS A 437 -11.39 -24.81 -25.90
CA HIS A 437 -9.97 -24.92 -25.54
C HIS A 437 -9.60 -26.30 -24.99
N LEU A 438 -10.45 -26.90 -24.16
CA LEU A 438 -10.21 -28.26 -23.66
C LEU A 438 -10.36 -29.31 -24.77
N SER A 439 -11.39 -29.18 -25.62
CA SER A 439 -11.63 -30.10 -26.74
C SER A 439 -10.54 -30.00 -27.81
N HIS A 440 -9.94 -28.83 -28.02
CA HIS A 440 -8.79 -28.69 -28.91
C HIS A 440 -7.60 -29.57 -28.47
N LYS A 441 -7.42 -29.74 -27.15
CA LYS A 441 -6.33 -30.53 -26.57
C LYS A 441 -6.68 -32.02 -26.41
N ALA A 442 -7.95 -32.34 -26.24
CA ALA A 442 -8.45 -33.71 -26.08
C ALA A 442 -9.67 -33.96 -26.99
N PRO A 443 -9.52 -33.90 -28.33
CA PRO A 443 -10.65 -33.88 -29.25
C PRO A 443 -11.44 -35.19 -29.26
N ASN A 444 -10.78 -36.34 -29.11
CA ASN A 444 -11.46 -37.64 -29.07
C ASN A 444 -12.34 -37.84 -27.83
N ALA A 445 -12.08 -37.16 -26.72
CA ALA A 445 -12.94 -37.21 -25.54
C ALA A 445 -14.36 -36.73 -25.84
N THR A 446 -14.52 -35.85 -26.84
CA THR A 446 -15.82 -35.30 -27.23
C THR A 446 -16.73 -36.29 -27.96
N ASN A 447 -16.18 -37.40 -28.50
CA ASN A 447 -16.96 -38.39 -29.23
C ASN A 447 -18.11 -38.94 -28.38
N SER A 448 -17.79 -39.43 -27.18
CA SER A 448 -18.80 -40.01 -26.28
C SER A 448 -19.68 -38.97 -25.56
N LEU A 449 -19.21 -37.73 -25.44
CA LEU A 449 -19.90 -36.66 -24.72
C LEU A 449 -20.94 -35.92 -25.59
N CYS A 450 -20.56 -35.65 -26.84
CA CYS A 450 -21.31 -34.82 -27.78
C CYS A 450 -21.68 -35.55 -29.07
N GLY A 451 -21.25 -36.80 -29.26
CA GLY A 451 -21.55 -37.59 -30.46
C GLY A 451 -20.74 -37.23 -31.70
N PHE A 452 -19.61 -36.54 -31.54
CA PHE A 452 -18.70 -36.25 -32.65
C PHE A 452 -17.97 -37.50 -33.14
N LYS A 453 -17.49 -37.43 -34.39
CA LYS A 453 -16.76 -38.51 -35.07
C LYS A 453 -15.33 -38.05 -35.36
N ILE A 454 -14.53 -37.92 -34.31
CA ILE A 454 -13.12 -37.54 -34.44
C ILE A 454 -12.24 -38.77 -34.28
N VAL A 455 -11.41 -39.03 -35.28
CA VAL A 455 -10.46 -40.14 -35.31
C VAL A 455 -9.07 -39.58 -35.07
N THR A 456 -8.43 -39.98 -33.98
CA THR A 456 -7.05 -39.60 -33.62
C THR A 456 -6.07 -40.76 -33.73
N GLY A 457 -6.57 -41.99 -33.95
CA GLY A 457 -5.77 -43.21 -33.97
C GLY A 457 -5.51 -43.78 -32.57
N GLN A 458 -6.23 -43.29 -31.55
CA GLN A 458 -6.07 -43.75 -30.16
C GLN A 458 -7.20 -44.74 -29.78
N PRO A 459 -6.94 -45.73 -28.90
CA PRO A 459 -7.99 -46.64 -28.41
C PRO A 459 -9.18 -45.90 -27.76
N SER A 460 -8.93 -44.72 -27.18
CA SER A 460 -9.96 -43.86 -26.57
C SER A 460 -10.92 -43.21 -27.57
N ASP A 461 -10.72 -43.38 -28.88
CA ASP A 461 -11.62 -42.85 -29.91
C ASP A 461 -12.99 -43.54 -29.91
N ARG A 462 -13.09 -44.75 -29.32
CA ARG A 462 -14.32 -45.57 -29.22
C ARG A 462 -15.00 -45.80 -30.58
N LEU A 463 -14.17 -46.06 -31.60
CA LEU A 463 -14.59 -46.28 -32.98
C LEU A 463 -15.43 -47.56 -33.07
N GLY A 464 -16.74 -47.42 -33.23
CA GLY A 464 -17.69 -48.53 -33.31
C GLY A 464 -18.91 -48.38 -32.40
N GLU A 465 -18.85 -47.47 -31.42
CA GLU A 465 -20.00 -47.12 -30.61
C GLU A 465 -20.89 -46.08 -31.33
N ASP A 466 -22.21 -46.23 -31.18
CA ASP A 466 -23.17 -45.29 -31.75
C ASP A 466 -23.49 -44.17 -30.74
N PHE A 467 -23.00 -42.98 -31.03
CA PHE A 467 -23.28 -41.76 -30.26
C PHE A 467 -24.26 -40.81 -30.96
N SER A 468 -25.09 -41.32 -31.88
CA SER A 468 -26.01 -40.51 -32.68
C SER A 468 -27.04 -39.74 -31.84
N GLU A 469 -27.49 -40.29 -30.71
CA GLU A 469 -28.43 -39.61 -29.81
C GLU A 469 -27.77 -38.43 -29.09
N GLN A 470 -26.52 -38.58 -28.66
CA GLN A 470 -25.73 -37.49 -28.07
C GLN A 470 -25.50 -36.37 -29.10
N TYR A 471 -25.23 -36.73 -30.36
CA TYR A 471 -25.08 -35.77 -31.45
C TYR A 471 -26.38 -35.01 -31.69
N LYS A 472 -27.52 -35.71 -31.83
CA LYS A 472 -28.84 -35.09 -32.01
C LYS A 472 -29.17 -34.14 -30.86
N ASP A 473 -29.01 -34.58 -29.61
CA ASP A 473 -29.22 -33.78 -28.40
C ASP A 473 -28.37 -32.50 -28.41
N PHE A 474 -27.08 -32.64 -28.70
CA PHE A 474 -26.16 -31.50 -28.70
C PHE A 474 -26.48 -30.52 -29.83
N THR A 475 -26.77 -31.01 -31.05
CA THR A 475 -27.17 -30.16 -32.18
C THR A 475 -28.50 -29.44 -31.95
N GLU A 476 -29.51 -30.10 -31.34
CA GLU A 476 -30.79 -29.45 -31.00
C GLU A 476 -30.56 -28.27 -30.03
N ARG A 477 -29.71 -28.46 -29.02
CA ARG A 477 -29.34 -27.40 -28.06
C ARG A 477 -28.56 -26.26 -28.73
N LEU A 478 -27.59 -26.57 -29.61
CA LEU A 478 -26.85 -25.55 -30.36
C LEU A 478 -27.80 -24.67 -31.19
N ASN A 479 -28.74 -25.28 -31.92
CA ASN A 479 -29.74 -24.54 -32.69
C ASN A 479 -30.59 -23.62 -31.79
N CYS A 480 -31.04 -24.12 -30.64
CA CYS A 480 -31.84 -23.33 -29.70
C CYS A 480 -31.07 -22.12 -29.17
N VAL A 481 -29.81 -22.32 -28.74
CA VAL A 481 -28.92 -21.27 -28.25
C VAL A 481 -28.67 -20.21 -29.32
N GLU A 482 -28.44 -20.62 -30.57
CA GLU A 482 -28.24 -19.69 -31.68
C GLU A 482 -29.46 -18.83 -31.97
N GLU A 483 -30.67 -19.40 -31.93
CA GLU A 483 -31.90 -18.63 -32.08
C GLU A 483 -32.07 -17.61 -30.95
N LEU A 484 -31.84 -18.03 -29.70
CA LEU A 484 -31.92 -17.15 -28.52
C LEU A 484 -30.87 -16.02 -28.59
N ALA A 485 -29.65 -16.32 -29.02
CA ALA A 485 -28.58 -15.35 -29.21
C ALA A 485 -28.93 -14.34 -30.32
N ARG A 486 -29.44 -14.79 -31.48
CA ARG A 486 -29.86 -13.88 -32.56
C ARG A 486 -31.04 -13.01 -32.14
N ALA A 487 -32.02 -13.55 -31.42
CA ALA A 487 -33.16 -12.80 -30.92
C ALA A 487 -32.73 -11.71 -29.90
N THR A 488 -31.85 -12.08 -28.96
CA THR A 488 -31.32 -11.16 -27.94
C THR A 488 -30.42 -10.10 -28.57
N MET A 489 -29.57 -10.47 -29.52
CA MET A 489 -28.74 -9.53 -30.27
C MET A 489 -29.57 -8.46 -31.00
N LYS A 490 -30.72 -8.84 -31.58
CA LYS A 490 -31.68 -7.87 -32.17
C LYS A 490 -32.21 -6.89 -31.12
N LYS A 491 -32.66 -7.39 -29.95
CA LYS A 491 -33.15 -6.56 -28.83
C LYS A 491 -32.07 -5.60 -28.32
N LEU A 492 -30.85 -6.07 -28.11
CA LEU A 492 -29.72 -5.26 -27.64
C LEU A 492 -29.30 -4.19 -28.68
N THR A 493 -29.32 -4.53 -29.97
CA THR A 493 -29.02 -3.57 -31.04
C THR A 493 -30.04 -2.44 -31.08
N GLN A 494 -31.33 -2.74 -30.87
CA GLN A 494 -32.38 -1.74 -30.73
C GLN A 494 -32.17 -0.87 -29.49
N GLY A 495 -31.94 -1.47 -28.32
CA GLY A 495 -31.67 -0.74 -27.07
C GLY A 495 -30.45 0.18 -27.15
N MET A 496 -29.42 -0.20 -27.92
CA MET A 496 -28.24 0.63 -28.16
C MET A 496 -28.58 1.94 -28.88
N ALA A 497 -29.52 1.91 -29.84
CA ALA A 497 -29.99 3.11 -30.52
C ALA A 497 -30.77 4.03 -29.56
N GLU A 498 -31.55 3.45 -28.65
CA GLU A 498 -32.30 4.18 -27.62
C GLU A 498 -31.36 4.83 -26.59
N HIS A 499 -30.33 4.12 -26.12
CA HIS A 499 -29.31 4.69 -25.22
C HIS A 499 -28.55 5.86 -25.84
N ASN A 500 -28.24 5.79 -27.15
CA ASN A 500 -27.58 6.91 -27.84
C ASN A 500 -28.48 8.16 -27.90
N LYS A 501 -29.79 7.98 -28.12
CA LYS A 501 -30.77 9.07 -28.07
C LYS A 501 -30.93 9.62 -26.66
N ALA A 502 -31.04 8.75 -25.66
CA ALA A 502 -31.15 9.12 -24.25
C ALA A 502 -29.91 9.89 -23.76
N LEU A 503 -28.71 9.49 -24.19
CA LEU A 503 -27.46 10.18 -23.83
C LEU A 503 -27.41 11.60 -24.40
N ALA A 504 -27.91 11.80 -25.63
CA ALA A 504 -28.01 13.11 -26.25
C ALA A 504 -29.07 14.01 -25.58
N ALA A 505 -30.13 13.42 -25.04
CA ALA A 505 -31.21 14.11 -24.35
C ALA A 505 -30.95 14.35 -22.85
N ALA A 506 -29.96 13.70 -22.25
CA ALA A 506 -29.69 13.77 -20.81
C ALA A 506 -29.10 15.13 -20.40
N SER A 507 -29.77 15.79 -19.45
CA SER A 507 -29.41 17.13 -18.97
C SER A 507 -28.48 17.14 -17.74
N SER A 508 -28.46 16.06 -16.94
CA SER A 508 -27.60 15.96 -15.75
C SER A 508 -26.43 14.99 -15.97
N ASP A 509 -25.33 15.24 -15.26
CA ASP A 509 -24.13 14.40 -15.34
C ASP A 509 -24.37 12.99 -14.77
N GLU A 510 -25.15 12.88 -13.69
CA GLU A 510 -25.56 11.57 -13.13
C GLU A 510 -26.41 10.74 -14.11
N ALA A 511 -27.32 11.38 -14.86
CA ALA A 511 -28.12 10.69 -15.87
C ALA A 511 -27.25 10.21 -17.03
N LYS A 512 -26.29 11.05 -17.47
CA LYS A 512 -25.31 10.65 -18.49
C LYS A 512 -24.48 9.47 -18.03
N ASP A 513 -24.05 9.43 -16.77
CA ASP A 513 -23.22 8.34 -16.25
C ASP A 513 -24.01 7.03 -16.12
N ARG A 514 -25.28 7.07 -15.69
CA ARG A 514 -26.16 5.90 -15.74
C ARG A 514 -26.36 5.38 -17.16
N ILE A 515 -26.58 6.27 -18.14
CA ILE A 515 -26.77 5.87 -19.54
C ILE A 515 -25.47 5.31 -20.15
N LYS A 516 -24.31 5.85 -19.79
CA LYS A 516 -23.00 5.27 -20.20
C LYS A 516 -22.83 3.85 -19.67
N MET A 517 -23.20 3.60 -18.42
CA MET A 517 -23.14 2.27 -17.81
C MET A 517 -24.08 1.28 -18.53
N GLN A 518 -25.33 1.68 -18.81
CA GLN A 518 -26.25 0.87 -19.60
C GLN A 518 -25.71 0.58 -21.00
N LYS A 519 -25.12 1.58 -21.66
CA LYS A 519 -24.50 1.43 -22.98
C LYS A 519 -23.33 0.44 -22.95
N GLN A 520 -22.52 0.47 -21.89
CA GLN A 520 -21.44 -0.50 -21.69
C GLN A 520 -22.00 -1.92 -21.51
N ASN A 521 -23.01 -2.10 -20.66
CA ASN A 521 -23.66 -3.40 -20.45
C ASN A 521 -24.27 -3.97 -21.74
N THR A 522 -24.96 -3.13 -22.52
CA THR A 522 -25.51 -3.51 -23.84
C THR A 522 -24.40 -3.89 -24.83
N THR A 523 -23.26 -3.18 -24.81
CA THR A 523 -22.10 -3.52 -25.63
C THR A 523 -21.49 -4.87 -25.24
N THR A 524 -21.35 -5.14 -23.94
CA THR A 524 -20.90 -6.44 -23.44
C THR A 524 -21.85 -7.55 -23.84
N GLY A 525 -23.17 -7.36 -23.67
CA GLY A 525 -24.17 -8.34 -24.08
C GLY A 525 -24.15 -8.65 -25.59
N LEU A 526 -23.92 -7.65 -26.44
CA LEU A 526 -23.73 -7.85 -27.88
C LEU A 526 -22.48 -8.68 -28.18
N ARG A 527 -21.36 -8.43 -27.47
CA ARG A 527 -20.13 -9.23 -27.61
C ARG A 527 -20.36 -10.68 -27.19
N THR A 528 -21.00 -10.91 -26.04
CA THR A 528 -21.36 -12.25 -25.57
C THR A 528 -22.18 -13.00 -26.62
N CYS A 529 -23.23 -12.39 -27.18
CA CYS A 529 -24.04 -13.02 -28.23
C CYS A 529 -23.21 -13.36 -29.48
N ASN A 530 -22.35 -12.44 -29.93
CA ASN A 530 -21.47 -12.67 -31.08
C ASN A 530 -20.48 -13.81 -30.83
N ASN A 531 -19.88 -13.85 -29.63
CA ASN A 531 -18.94 -14.89 -29.24
C ASN A 531 -19.63 -16.27 -29.20
N ILE A 532 -20.83 -16.35 -28.63
CA ILE A 532 -21.63 -17.59 -28.65
C ILE A 532 -21.87 -18.05 -30.09
N LEU A 533 -22.37 -17.17 -30.97
CA LEU A 533 -22.60 -17.53 -32.38
C LEU A 533 -21.31 -17.96 -33.08
N ALA A 534 -20.18 -17.30 -32.82
CA ALA A 534 -18.91 -17.67 -33.41
C ALA A 534 -18.43 -19.06 -32.94
N MET A 535 -18.71 -19.43 -31.69
CA MET A 535 -18.33 -20.70 -31.08
C MET A 535 -19.28 -21.85 -31.45
N THR A 536 -20.58 -21.62 -31.56
CA THR A 536 -21.53 -22.69 -31.91
C THR A 536 -21.45 -23.12 -33.37
N GLN A 537 -21.18 -22.20 -34.29
CA GLN A 537 -21.21 -22.48 -35.73
C GLN A 537 -20.26 -23.62 -36.18
N PRO A 538 -18.98 -23.66 -35.75
CA PRO A 538 -18.09 -24.78 -36.07
C PRO A 538 -18.54 -26.15 -35.53
N LEU A 539 -19.39 -26.17 -34.49
CA LEU A 539 -19.80 -27.39 -33.79
C LEU A 539 -20.92 -28.17 -34.49
N HIS A 540 -21.50 -27.63 -35.57
CA HIS A 540 -22.50 -28.36 -36.41
C HIS A 540 -21.87 -29.41 -37.34
N SER A 541 -20.55 -29.40 -37.48
CA SER A 541 -19.83 -30.45 -38.22
C SER A 541 -19.81 -31.75 -37.42
N LYS A 542 -19.92 -32.90 -38.10
CA LYS A 542 -19.72 -34.22 -37.49
C LYS A 542 -18.30 -34.43 -36.97
N SER A 543 -17.33 -33.71 -37.54
CA SER A 543 -15.94 -33.65 -37.10
C SER A 543 -15.58 -32.16 -36.97
N PRO A 544 -15.93 -31.53 -35.84
CA PRO A 544 -15.77 -30.10 -35.67
C PRO A 544 -14.30 -29.71 -35.47
N SER A 545 -13.96 -28.50 -35.92
CA SER A 545 -12.68 -27.87 -35.58
C SER A 545 -12.86 -27.05 -34.31
N PHE A 546 -12.07 -27.34 -33.28
CA PHE A 546 -12.13 -26.62 -32.02
C PHE A 546 -11.20 -25.41 -32.02
N ILE A 547 -11.69 -24.30 -31.46
CA ILE A 547 -10.94 -23.06 -31.29
C ILE A 547 -9.91 -23.29 -30.17
N GLY A 548 -8.67 -23.55 -30.55
CA GLY A 548 -7.53 -23.70 -29.63
C GLY A 548 -6.75 -22.41 -29.40
N ASP A 549 -6.91 -21.45 -30.31
CA ASP A 549 -6.26 -20.14 -30.27
C ASP A 549 -7.15 -19.11 -29.58
N LYS A 550 -6.55 -18.02 -29.07
CA LYS A 550 -7.28 -16.93 -28.42
C LYS A 550 -7.95 -15.98 -29.44
N LYS A 551 -8.48 -16.52 -30.55
CA LYS A 551 -9.13 -15.71 -31.61
C LYS A 551 -10.44 -15.09 -31.15
N VAL A 552 -11.17 -15.77 -30.26
CA VAL A 552 -12.34 -15.21 -29.59
C VAL A 552 -11.86 -14.46 -28.35
N ASN A 553 -12.15 -13.16 -28.30
CA ASN A 553 -11.90 -12.35 -27.11
C ASN A 553 -13.14 -12.41 -26.21
N LEU A 554 -12.99 -12.94 -24.99
CA LEU A 554 -14.04 -13.00 -23.99
C LEU A 554 -14.69 -11.62 -23.79
N SER A 555 -16.01 -11.56 -23.64
CA SER A 555 -16.79 -10.31 -23.69
C SER A 555 -16.35 -9.24 -22.69
N TRP A 556 -15.81 -9.65 -21.54
CA TRP A 556 -15.31 -8.80 -20.46
C TRP A 556 -13.82 -8.45 -20.59
N LYS A 557 -13.10 -8.96 -21.58
CA LYS A 557 -11.74 -8.52 -21.91
C LYS A 557 -11.78 -7.31 -22.83
N GLU A 558 -10.86 -6.37 -22.61
CA GLU A 558 -10.70 -5.25 -23.52
C GLU A 558 -10.26 -5.76 -24.89
N THR A 559 -11.01 -5.42 -25.92
CA THR A 559 -10.54 -5.56 -27.30
C THR A 559 -9.38 -4.59 -27.47
N VAL A 560 -8.15 -5.09 -27.42
CA VAL A 560 -6.99 -4.35 -27.91
C VAL A 560 -7.30 -4.03 -29.36
N LYS A 561 -7.62 -2.77 -29.65
CA LYS A 561 -7.73 -2.34 -31.05
C LYS A 561 -6.36 -2.59 -31.67
N PRO A 562 -6.25 -3.36 -32.76
CA PRO A 562 -5.01 -3.36 -33.51
C PRO A 562 -4.76 -1.90 -33.92
N SER A 563 -3.60 -1.37 -33.54
CA SER A 563 -3.11 -0.11 -34.08
C SER A 563 -3.01 -0.28 -35.58
N THR A 564 -4.01 0.21 -36.32
CA THR A 564 -3.90 0.37 -37.77
C THR A 564 -2.90 1.47 -38.04
N THR A 565 -1.62 1.12 -38.04
CA THR A 565 -0.59 1.87 -38.75
C THR A 565 -0.53 1.29 -40.16
N SER A 566 -1.48 1.71 -40.98
CA SER A 566 -1.36 1.62 -42.44
C SER A 566 -1.56 3.03 -42.99
N THR A 567 -0.46 3.77 -43.09
CA THR A 567 -0.38 4.91 -44.00
C THR A 567 0.63 4.57 -45.09
N PRO A 568 0.34 4.94 -46.35
CA PRO A 568 1.07 4.48 -47.52
C PRO A 568 2.49 5.06 -47.55
N THR A 569 3.45 4.26 -48.00
CA THR A 569 4.78 4.71 -48.39
C THR A 569 4.69 5.65 -49.59
N VAL A 570 5.08 6.91 -49.42
CA VAL A 570 5.52 7.77 -50.53
C VAL A 570 6.80 8.51 -50.12
N GLY A 571 7.86 8.33 -50.92
CA GLY A 571 8.94 9.27 -51.21
C GLY A 571 9.61 10.02 -50.05
N GLY A 572 10.86 9.66 -49.75
CA GLY A 572 11.63 10.21 -48.63
C GLY A 572 12.09 11.67 -48.72
N LYS A 573 12.41 12.23 -47.55
CA LYS A 573 13.69 12.89 -47.16
C LYS A 573 13.58 13.35 -45.69
N ARG A 574 14.57 12.96 -44.87
CA ARG A 574 14.91 13.45 -43.51
C ARG A 574 15.47 14.90 -43.57
N PRO A 575 15.85 15.61 -42.46
CA PRO A 575 15.93 15.21 -41.03
C PRO A 575 15.52 16.30 -39.99
N VAL A 576 15.58 15.94 -38.69
CA VAL A 576 16.37 16.54 -37.58
C VAL A 576 15.59 16.63 -36.25
N ASP A 577 16.24 16.06 -35.22
CA ASP A 577 15.92 15.94 -33.79
C ASP A 577 15.92 17.26 -32.99
N SER A 578 15.24 17.28 -31.83
CA SER A 578 15.90 17.45 -30.50
C SER A 578 14.92 17.69 -29.32
N LEU A 579 15.02 16.77 -28.35
CA LEU A 579 15.18 16.92 -26.89
C LEU A 579 14.30 17.85 -26.01
N ASN A 580 13.61 17.18 -25.07
CA ASN A 580 13.65 17.28 -23.59
C ASN A 580 13.11 18.46 -22.75
N GLY A 581 12.44 18.06 -21.65
CA GLY A 581 12.52 18.65 -20.30
C GLY A 581 11.18 19.23 -19.78
N ALA A 582 10.38 18.60 -18.93
CA ALA A 582 10.53 18.10 -17.54
C ALA A 582 10.06 19.09 -16.44
N GLY A 583 9.18 18.60 -15.54
CA GLY A 583 9.01 19.02 -14.13
C GLY A 583 8.04 20.17 -13.82
N ASN A 584 7.47 20.34 -12.61
CA ASN A 584 7.28 19.47 -11.44
C ASN A 584 6.41 20.23 -10.40
N SER A 585 5.51 19.53 -9.68
CA SER A 585 5.06 19.81 -8.28
C SER A 585 4.24 21.11 -8.03
N THR A 586 3.43 21.36 -6.98
CA THR A 586 3.00 20.67 -5.74
C THR A 586 1.81 21.43 -5.11
N LEU A 587 0.80 20.67 -4.66
CA LEU A 587 -0.01 20.71 -3.41
C LEU A 587 -0.03 21.93 -2.44
N LYS A 588 -1.25 22.32 -2.02
CA LYS A 588 -1.72 22.47 -0.60
C LYS A 588 -3.26 22.73 -0.59
N LYS A 589 -4.17 21.92 -0.02
CA LYS A 589 -4.43 21.41 1.36
C LYS A 589 -5.35 22.34 2.20
N GLY A 590 -6.52 21.82 2.59
CA GLY A 590 -7.41 22.22 3.70
C GLY A 590 -8.51 21.16 3.87
N ARG A 591 -8.45 20.27 4.88
CA ARG A 591 -9.12 20.34 6.22
C ARG A 591 -10.66 20.39 6.11
N GLY A 592 -11.49 19.54 6.71
CA GLY A 592 -11.34 18.43 7.66
C GLY A 592 -12.66 18.28 8.46
N ALA A 593 -13.06 17.03 8.80
CA ALA A 593 -14.05 16.55 9.81
C ALA A 593 -14.71 15.25 9.28
N GLY A 594 -14.96 14.14 9.99
CA GLY A 594 -14.76 13.70 11.38
C GLY A 594 -15.70 12.50 11.67
N ASN A 595 -15.16 11.45 12.32
CA ASN A 595 -15.78 10.34 13.10
C ASN A 595 -16.28 8.99 12.49
N MET A 596 -15.59 7.92 12.93
CA MET A 596 -15.98 6.60 13.54
C MET A 596 -17.17 5.79 12.96
N GLN A 597 -17.19 4.45 12.83
CA GLN A 597 -16.66 3.37 13.70
C GLN A 597 -16.69 1.98 13.01
N ASN A 598 -15.69 1.14 13.34
CA ASN A 598 -15.54 -0.34 13.27
C ASN A 598 -16.55 -1.24 12.51
N GLN A 599 -16.09 -1.83 11.39
CA GLN A 599 -16.46 -3.15 10.85
C GLN A 599 -15.29 -3.67 10.00
N TYR A 600 -14.38 -4.47 10.57
CA TYR A 600 -13.19 -4.99 9.88
C TYR A 600 -13.17 -6.53 9.92
N ALA A 601 -13.39 -7.14 8.75
CA ALA A 601 -12.90 -8.47 8.34
C ALA A 601 -13.27 -8.80 6.88
N ASN A 602 -14.37 -8.28 6.31
CA ASN A 602 -14.95 -8.82 5.07
C ASN A 602 -14.89 -7.94 3.82
N ARG A 603 -13.79 -7.20 3.56
CA ARG A 603 -13.73 -6.30 2.39
C ARG A 603 -12.47 -6.29 1.55
N ALA A 604 -11.56 -7.24 1.75
CA ALA A 604 -10.27 -7.24 1.05
C ALA A 604 -10.33 -7.80 -0.39
N PHE A 605 -11.32 -8.62 -0.74
CA PHE A 605 -11.40 -9.30 -2.04
C PHE A 605 -12.50 -8.78 -3.00
N GLU A 606 -13.48 -8.00 -2.53
CA GLU A 606 -14.50 -7.37 -3.40
C GLU A 606 -13.87 -6.50 -4.51
N SER A 607 -12.69 -5.91 -4.26
CA SER A 607 -12.00 -5.05 -5.22
C SER A 607 -11.29 -5.77 -6.38
N LEU A 608 -11.29 -7.11 -6.37
CA LEU A 608 -10.70 -7.95 -7.41
C LEU A 608 -11.75 -8.60 -8.34
N SER A 609 -13.04 -8.57 -7.97
CA SER A 609 -14.13 -9.04 -8.84
C SER A 609 -14.26 -8.13 -10.07
N TYR A 610 -14.79 -8.69 -11.16
CA TYR A 610 -14.92 -8.09 -12.49
C TYR A 610 -15.88 -6.87 -12.57
N GLY A 611 -16.22 -6.25 -11.44
CA GLY A 611 -17.18 -5.16 -11.30
C GLY A 611 -16.59 -3.85 -10.76
N GLY A 612 -16.42 -2.86 -11.65
CA GLY A 612 -16.57 -1.44 -11.30
C GLY A 612 -15.31 -0.65 -10.94
N ARG A 613 -14.67 -0.02 -11.92
CA ARG A 613 -13.81 1.15 -11.67
C ARG A 613 -13.85 2.19 -12.80
N SER A 614 -14.53 3.32 -12.55
CA SER A 614 -14.31 4.63 -13.17
C SER A 614 -15.17 5.67 -12.43
N GLY A 615 -14.69 6.84 -11.99
CA GLY A 615 -13.44 7.47 -12.39
C GLY A 615 -13.06 8.73 -11.60
N SER A 616 -11.91 9.25 -11.99
CA SER A 616 -11.33 10.52 -11.54
C SER A 616 -12.09 11.72 -12.10
N ARG A 617 -12.34 12.70 -11.23
CA ARG A 617 -12.82 14.05 -11.54
C ARG A 617 -11.82 14.83 -12.40
N GLY A 618 -12.33 15.57 -13.38
CA GLY A 618 -11.59 16.62 -14.08
C GLY A 618 -12.51 17.53 -14.89
N THR A 619 -12.83 18.71 -14.35
CA THR A 619 -13.48 19.82 -15.07
C THR A 619 -12.78 21.13 -14.73
N GLY A 620 -12.56 21.98 -15.74
CA GLY A 620 -12.26 23.40 -15.53
C GLY A 620 -11.41 24.09 -16.61
N ARG A 621 -12.08 24.72 -17.59
CA ARG A 621 -11.52 25.73 -18.50
C ARG A 621 -11.51 27.14 -17.85
N ALA A 622 -10.60 27.99 -18.36
CA ALA A 622 -10.76 29.42 -18.67
C ALA A 622 -10.25 30.54 -17.71
N ARG A 623 -9.24 31.27 -18.25
CA ARG A 623 -9.12 32.73 -18.50
C ARG A 623 -8.51 33.70 -17.46
N SER A 624 -7.52 34.45 -18.00
CA SER A 624 -7.15 35.87 -17.77
C SER A 624 -6.34 36.20 -16.50
N ARG A 625 -5.35 37.11 -16.47
CA ARG A 625 -4.85 38.13 -17.42
C ARG A 625 -3.54 38.74 -16.86
N GLY A 626 -2.59 39.09 -17.73
CA GLY A 626 -1.89 40.40 -17.65
C GLY A 626 -0.45 40.49 -17.11
N GLY A 627 0.41 41.19 -17.88
CA GLY A 627 1.61 41.89 -17.39
C GLY A 627 2.91 41.50 -18.09
N ARG A 628 3.21 42.04 -19.29
CA ARG A 628 4.08 43.23 -19.56
C ARG A 628 5.60 42.98 -19.46
N GLY A 629 6.32 43.30 -20.55
CA GLY A 629 7.76 43.66 -20.57
C GLY A 629 8.58 42.90 -21.62
N ARG A 630 8.59 43.29 -22.90
CA ARG A 630 9.52 44.23 -23.58
C ARG A 630 11.00 43.81 -23.64
N GLY A 631 11.41 43.49 -24.87
CA GLY A 631 12.73 43.80 -25.47
C GLY A 631 13.83 42.76 -25.23
N ARG A 632 14.86 42.61 -26.07
CA ARG A 632 15.25 43.20 -27.36
C ARG A 632 16.57 42.49 -27.72
N GLY A 633 16.85 42.29 -29.02
CA GLY A 633 18.21 42.15 -29.57
C GLY A 633 18.76 40.70 -29.60
N ARG A 634 19.01 40.09 -30.77
CA ARG A 634 20.02 40.35 -31.84
C ARG A 634 21.41 39.77 -31.53
N GLY A 635 21.90 38.95 -32.45
CA GLY A 635 23.32 38.62 -32.69
C GLY A 635 23.55 37.10 -32.77
N ARG A 636 23.66 36.47 -33.96
CA ARG A 636 24.89 36.27 -34.77
C ARG A 636 26.09 35.81 -33.93
N SER A 637 26.93 34.83 -34.28
CA SER A 637 27.08 33.91 -35.41
C SER A 637 28.38 33.10 -35.18
N TYR A 638 28.55 31.98 -35.90
CA TYR A 638 29.74 31.11 -36.00
C TYR A 638 30.11 30.38 -34.69
N ARG A 639 30.36 29.08 -34.66
CA ARG A 639 31.02 28.21 -35.62
C ARG A 639 30.55 26.76 -35.42
#